data_AF-R6RET4-F1
#
_entry.id   AF-R6RET4-F1
#
_cell.length_a   1.000
_cell.length_b   1.000
_cell.length_c   1.000
_cell.angle_alpha   90.00
_cell.angle_beta   90.00
_cell.angle_gamma   90.00
#
_symmetry.space_group_name_H-M   'P 1'
#
loop_
_entity.id
_entity.type
_entity.pdbx_description
1 polymer ?
#
loop_
_entity_poly.entity_id
_entity_poly.type
_entity_poly.pdbx_seq_one_letter_code
_entity_poly.pdbx_strand_id
1 'polypeptide(L)'
;MKKKKGFTLVELLVVIAILGVLATVTTTSYINFTKKAKASNDISFVSQLNLLLKTEEINKKVRTPEDALNVLKNNGYSLSDLITSNEDSQIAWNQKYNNFVLLENDEVVFGDTAPSNFYYWKFLDNIEDTDFSIYLKGANEYEEVNIKSGLDVGNNKIKQINYINNSQKEDVLILTSEEYITSLYIDGLYDTISHYGYLTDLNIHAISDHTYIEHGKVLSSIKLDQGHFIGEEGSEIPSSNLNGDVSKCIIWSEPIYTWDETYSTCVAIRKDLNKKVEDQIEEGKINILKYVEATCDESGEKIVEANFENIAFTRQQKELIIPIHEHIEKLLPRIEPTCLKTGLTEGKICAECGKVLVEQEVLPISDHHYNENGVCVDCQNELVNKDWKDFDNTPNKTIDSKEFESLLKDKEYVKLNDDIDFSESVNEIDINTNKVINLNGHTIEMYRSLAGKSFFNCSGENNTITFMNGSIVGVGNDKTNAVSTLIYCKKAKLVLDNVNVIHKEFTSTSIETEDGANVTIKKSNIVAHYAIKNTKSTINIEDSHIGSDDRIVCSKAIDLLSGTINVIKSNITGKNPIVNDNGSLTIKESTVSSKDLAVEVNKGETNLYNCVINGKNGIKNKNSKNVYIHDLNINVSDRAIYIDNDTKISGYSTYIKGNTAIEVNYKGKGYFNNCEVHEKRKIDEFKFIVHYKGELTLDNCSTFDN
;
A
#
# COMPACT_ATOMS: atom_id res chain seq x y z
N MET A 1 40.71 97.08 26.22
CA MET A 1 39.54 96.30 25.74
C MET A 1 38.45 97.26 25.28
N LYS A 2 38.17 97.37 23.98
CA LYS A 2 37.04 98.17 23.46
C LYS A 2 35.74 97.40 23.73
N LYS A 3 34.82 97.99 24.51
CA LYS A 3 33.47 97.45 24.72
C LYS A 3 32.76 97.38 23.36
N LYS A 4 32.55 96.17 22.82
CA LYS A 4 31.57 95.95 21.76
C LYS A 4 30.20 96.23 22.38
N LYS A 5 29.50 97.26 21.88
CA LYS A 5 28.12 97.55 22.28
C LYS A 5 27.27 96.35 21.83
N GLY A 6 26.81 95.54 22.78
CA GLY A 6 25.80 94.52 22.52
C GLY A 6 24.46 95.20 22.24
N PHE A 7 23.64 94.58 21.38
CA PHE A 7 22.27 95.00 21.12
C PHE A 7 21.46 95.09 22.41
N THR A 8 20.59 96.09 22.52
CA THR A 8 19.72 96.19 23.70
C THR A 8 18.63 95.12 23.65
N LEU A 9 18.16 94.70 24.81
CA LEU A 9 17.12 93.66 24.94
C LEU A 9 15.81 94.10 24.26
N VAL A 10 15.52 95.41 24.24
CA VAL A 10 14.37 96.00 23.55
C VAL A 10 14.52 95.95 22.03
N GLU A 11 15.69 96.28 21.47
CA GLU A 11 15.93 96.16 20.02
C GLU A 11 15.79 94.72 19.55
N LEU A 12 16.33 93.77 20.32
CA LEU A 12 16.19 92.35 19.99
C LEU A 12 14.71 91.90 20.02
N LEU A 13 13.94 92.37 21.01
CA LEU A 13 12.51 92.06 21.14
C LEU A 13 11.69 92.62 19.96
N VAL A 14 11.98 93.84 19.51
CA VAL A 14 11.34 94.43 18.33
C VAL A 14 11.69 93.64 17.06
N VAL A 15 12.95 93.22 16.90
CA VAL A 15 13.38 92.43 15.74
C VAL A 15 12.67 91.08 15.67
N ILE A 16 12.59 90.34 16.77
CA ILE A 16 11.87 89.05 16.77
C ILE A 16 10.36 89.23 16.55
N ALA A 17 9.77 90.34 17.02
CA ALA A 17 8.36 90.65 16.78
C ALA A 17 8.09 90.96 15.29
N ILE A 18 8.93 91.77 14.65
CA ILE A 18 8.82 92.08 13.21
C ILE A 18 9.06 90.82 12.38
N LEU A 19 10.08 90.02 12.72
CA LEU A 19 10.35 88.74 12.05
C LEU A 19 9.17 87.77 12.21
N GLY A 20 8.50 87.73 13.37
CA GLY A 20 7.30 86.92 13.59
C GLY A 20 6.12 87.33 12.70
N VAL A 21 5.87 88.62 12.55
CA VAL A 21 4.82 89.13 11.64
C VAL A 21 5.17 88.87 10.17
N LEU A 22 6.41 89.16 9.77
CA LEU A 22 6.88 88.91 8.40
C LEU A 22 6.85 87.41 8.06
N ALA A 23 7.28 86.54 8.97
CA ALA A 23 7.21 85.09 8.80
C ALA A 23 5.78 84.60 8.58
N THR A 24 4.81 85.13 9.35
CA THR A 24 3.40 84.72 9.22
C THR A 24 2.81 85.08 7.85
N VAL A 25 3.12 86.27 7.33
CA VAL A 25 2.66 86.71 5.99
C VAL A 25 3.38 85.95 4.87
N THR A 26 4.67 85.66 5.00
CA THR A 26 5.42 84.93 3.97
C THR A 26 5.07 83.45 3.91
N THR A 27 4.77 82.79 5.04
CA THR A 27 4.36 81.38 5.07
C THR A 27 3.06 81.14 4.29
N THR A 28 2.04 81.98 4.48
CA THR A 28 0.77 81.86 3.74
C THR A 28 0.93 82.10 2.25
N SER A 29 1.74 83.10 1.86
CA SER A 29 2.10 83.36 0.46
C SER A 29 2.86 82.19 -0.17
N TYR A 30 3.84 81.63 0.54
CA TYR A 30 4.62 80.48 0.07
C TYR A 30 3.76 79.24 -0.16
N ILE A 31 2.84 78.91 0.75
CA ILE A 31 1.88 77.80 0.59
C ILE A 31 1.01 78.00 -0.66
N ASN A 32 0.56 79.23 -0.93
CA ASN A 32 -0.22 79.52 -2.14
C ASN A 32 0.59 79.41 -3.42
N PHE A 33 1.87 79.81 -3.41
CA PHE A 33 2.76 79.63 -4.56
C PHE A 33 3.06 78.16 -4.85
N THR A 34 3.29 77.34 -3.81
CA THR A 34 3.50 75.90 -4.00
C THR A 34 2.23 75.21 -4.48
N LYS A 35 1.05 75.56 -3.97
CA LYS A 35 -0.24 75.06 -4.49
C LYS A 35 -0.42 75.41 -5.99
N LYS A 36 -0.16 76.65 -6.40
CA LYS A 36 -0.24 77.06 -7.81
C LYS A 36 0.76 76.33 -8.71
N ALA A 37 1.99 76.11 -8.22
CA ALA A 37 3.01 75.38 -8.97
C ALA A 37 2.62 73.90 -9.17
N LYS A 38 2.10 73.26 -8.12
CA LYS A 38 1.55 71.89 -8.17
C LYS A 38 0.38 71.79 -9.16
N ALA A 39 -0.61 72.68 -9.06
CA ALA A 39 -1.74 72.72 -9.98
C ALA A 39 -1.30 72.91 -11.45
N SER A 40 -0.32 73.79 -11.72
CA SER A 40 0.21 73.97 -13.07
C SER A 40 0.94 72.72 -13.60
N ASN A 41 1.59 71.95 -12.72
CA ASN A 41 2.24 70.70 -13.10
C ASN A 41 1.19 69.62 -13.43
N ASP A 42 0.16 69.49 -12.60
CA ASP A 42 -0.93 68.54 -12.79
C ASP A 42 -1.73 68.84 -14.09
N ILE A 43 -1.99 70.12 -14.38
CA ILE A 43 -2.60 70.55 -15.65
C ILE A 43 -1.73 70.16 -16.86
N SER A 44 -0.41 70.37 -16.78
CA SER A 44 0.53 69.98 -17.84
C SER A 44 0.52 68.47 -18.05
N PHE A 45 0.47 67.69 -16.96
CA PHE A 45 0.39 66.24 -17.01
C PHE A 45 -0.91 65.74 -17.65
N VAL A 46 -2.07 66.22 -17.20
CA VAL A 46 -3.37 65.87 -17.80
C VAL A 46 -3.43 66.27 -19.29
N SER A 47 -2.84 67.40 -19.66
CA SER A 47 -2.72 67.82 -21.07
C SER A 47 -1.91 66.83 -21.92
N GLN A 48 -0.84 66.24 -21.36
CA GLN A 48 -0.05 65.20 -22.03
C GLN A 48 -0.86 63.91 -22.21
N LEU A 49 -1.55 63.45 -21.17
CA LEU A 49 -2.43 62.27 -21.26
C LEU A 49 -3.49 62.44 -22.36
N ASN A 50 -4.11 63.62 -22.43
CA ASN A 50 -5.12 63.95 -23.43
C ASN A 50 -4.57 64.02 -24.86
N LEU A 51 -3.29 64.36 -25.05
CA LEU A 51 -2.66 64.32 -26.37
C LEU A 51 -2.55 62.86 -26.86
N LEU A 52 -2.20 61.93 -25.96
CA LEU A 52 -2.09 60.50 -26.27
C LEU A 52 -3.45 59.89 -26.64
N LEU A 53 -4.50 60.21 -25.89
CA LEU A 53 -5.86 59.74 -26.20
C LEU A 53 -6.30 60.20 -27.59
N LYS A 54 -6.13 61.49 -27.91
CA LYS A 54 -6.52 62.05 -29.22
C LYS A 54 -5.79 61.42 -30.40
N THR A 55 -4.54 60.97 -30.21
CA THR A 55 -3.80 60.28 -31.28
C THR A 55 -4.34 58.88 -31.57
N GLU A 56 -4.88 58.19 -30.56
CA GLU A 56 -5.45 56.82 -30.71
C GLU A 56 -6.91 56.82 -31.20
N GLU A 57 -7.68 57.88 -30.92
CA GLU A 57 -9.06 58.03 -31.43
C GLU A 57 -9.18 57.95 -32.95
N ILE A 58 -8.10 58.27 -33.68
CA ILE A 58 -8.04 58.18 -35.15
C ILE A 58 -8.09 56.71 -35.61
N ASN A 59 -7.62 55.77 -34.78
CA ASN A 59 -7.41 54.36 -35.14
C ASN A 59 -8.42 53.41 -34.47
N LYS A 60 -8.87 53.70 -33.25
CA LYS A 60 -9.81 52.86 -32.49
C LYS A 60 -10.75 53.73 -31.65
N LYS A 61 -12.03 53.34 -31.55
CA LYS A 61 -12.99 54.01 -30.68
C LYS A 61 -12.78 53.56 -29.24
N VAL A 62 -12.30 54.45 -28.38
CA VAL A 62 -12.21 54.27 -26.91
C VAL A 62 -13.62 54.34 -26.34
N ARG A 63 -14.09 53.28 -25.66
CA ARG A 63 -15.47 53.24 -25.13
C ARG A 63 -15.54 52.99 -23.63
N THR A 64 -14.46 52.48 -23.04
CA THR A 64 -14.40 52.08 -21.62
C THR A 64 -13.24 52.78 -20.92
N PRO A 65 -13.27 52.94 -19.59
CA PRO A 65 -12.12 53.46 -18.85
C PRO A 65 -10.88 52.56 -19.02
N GLU A 66 -11.06 51.24 -19.13
CA GLU A 66 -9.98 50.29 -19.42
C GLU A 66 -9.35 50.52 -20.81
N ASP A 67 -10.13 50.85 -21.85
CA ASP A 67 -9.57 51.24 -23.16
C ASP A 67 -8.67 52.48 -23.01
N ALA A 68 -9.12 53.49 -22.25
CA ALA A 68 -8.37 54.72 -22.03
C ALA A 68 -7.06 54.43 -21.27
N LEU A 69 -7.10 53.57 -20.25
CA LEU A 69 -5.91 53.12 -19.52
C LEU A 69 -4.96 52.31 -20.40
N ASN A 70 -5.47 51.48 -21.30
CA ASN A 70 -4.65 50.71 -22.24
C ASN A 70 -3.90 51.61 -23.24
N VAL A 71 -4.51 52.71 -23.69
CA VAL A 71 -3.81 53.75 -24.48
C VAL A 71 -2.63 54.31 -23.69
N LEU A 72 -2.83 54.64 -22.41
CA LEU A 72 -1.76 55.15 -21.55
C LEU A 72 -0.64 54.12 -21.35
N LYS A 73 -1.02 52.86 -21.08
CA LYS A 73 -0.11 51.72 -20.89
C LYS A 73 0.79 51.49 -22.10
N ASN A 74 0.23 51.53 -23.30
CA ASN A 74 0.99 51.38 -24.55
C ASN A 74 1.98 52.53 -24.78
N ASN A 75 1.75 53.68 -24.15
CA ASN A 75 2.62 54.85 -24.22
C ASN A 75 3.52 55.00 -22.96
N GLY A 76 3.65 53.95 -22.16
CA GLY A 76 4.60 53.89 -21.04
C GLY A 76 4.10 54.48 -19.73
N TYR A 77 2.82 54.82 -19.63
CA TYR A 77 2.18 55.27 -18.38
C TYR A 77 1.43 54.12 -17.73
N SER A 78 1.48 54.05 -16.41
CA SER A 78 0.76 53.08 -15.60
C SER A 78 -0.35 53.75 -14.80
N LEU A 79 -1.27 52.96 -14.26
CA LEU A 79 -2.33 53.46 -13.38
C LEU A 79 -1.76 54.16 -12.13
N SER A 80 -0.61 53.70 -11.63
CA SER A 80 0.11 54.35 -10.51
C SER A 80 0.69 55.72 -10.86
N ASP A 81 0.79 56.07 -12.15
CA ASP A 81 1.27 57.39 -12.58
C ASP A 81 0.14 58.44 -12.56
N LEU A 82 -1.12 58.03 -12.41
CA LEU A 82 -2.28 58.93 -12.30
C LEU A 82 -2.42 59.54 -10.90
N ILE A 83 -1.32 60.09 -10.39
CA ILE A 83 -1.25 60.79 -9.11
C ILE A 83 -1.06 62.29 -9.33
N THR A 84 -1.72 63.10 -8.51
CA THR A 84 -1.63 64.56 -8.51
C THR A 84 -0.59 65.03 -7.50
N SER A 85 0.04 66.16 -7.78
CA SER A 85 0.96 66.79 -6.84
C SER A 85 0.24 67.64 -5.79
N ASN A 86 -1.01 68.03 -6.04
CA ASN A 86 -1.94 68.62 -5.07
C ASN A 86 -2.81 67.54 -4.40
N GLU A 87 -2.78 67.46 -3.07
CA GLU A 87 -3.52 66.45 -2.28
C GLU A 87 -5.05 66.59 -2.38
N ASP A 88 -5.53 67.80 -2.68
CA ASP A 88 -6.96 68.10 -2.84
C ASP A 88 -7.49 67.77 -4.26
N SER A 89 -6.62 67.31 -5.17
CA SER A 89 -6.94 67.08 -6.58
C SER A 89 -6.85 65.61 -6.97
N GLN A 90 -7.66 65.19 -7.93
CA GLN A 90 -7.63 63.84 -8.51
C GLN A 90 -7.83 63.87 -10.03
N ILE A 91 -7.29 62.87 -10.72
CA ILE A 91 -7.49 62.69 -12.15
C ILE A 91 -8.66 61.73 -12.36
N ALA A 92 -9.61 62.11 -13.21
CA ALA A 92 -10.70 61.25 -13.65
C ALA A 92 -10.75 61.21 -15.19
N TRP A 93 -11.34 60.16 -15.76
CA TRP A 93 -11.58 60.08 -17.20
C TRP A 93 -13.03 60.45 -17.53
N ASN A 94 -13.21 61.39 -18.45
CA ASN A 94 -14.51 61.84 -18.94
C ASN A 94 -14.91 61.01 -20.17
N GLN A 95 -15.86 60.09 -19.98
CA GLN A 95 -16.37 59.21 -21.01
C GLN A 95 -17.11 59.97 -22.14
N LYS A 96 -17.74 61.11 -21.83
CA LYS A 96 -18.56 61.85 -22.80
C LYS A 96 -17.71 62.48 -23.91
N TYR A 97 -16.57 63.04 -23.53
CA TYR A 97 -15.67 63.76 -24.43
C TYR A 97 -14.34 63.02 -24.64
N ASN A 98 -14.19 61.84 -24.05
CA ASN A 98 -13.00 61.00 -24.09
C ASN A 98 -11.71 61.76 -23.75
N ASN A 99 -11.67 62.38 -22.58
CA ASN A 99 -10.49 63.06 -22.06
C ASN A 99 -10.34 62.92 -20.55
N PHE A 100 -9.10 62.92 -20.08
CA PHE A 100 -8.79 63.09 -18.67
C PHE A 100 -9.08 64.51 -18.21
N VAL A 101 -9.61 64.62 -17.00
CA VAL A 101 -9.93 65.87 -16.31
C VAL A 101 -9.26 65.91 -14.94
N LEU A 102 -8.99 67.12 -14.45
CA LEU A 102 -8.55 67.36 -13.09
C LEU A 102 -9.75 67.81 -12.26
N LEU A 103 -10.06 67.06 -11.21
CA LEU A 103 -11.08 67.39 -10.22
C LEU A 103 -10.40 67.94 -8.96
N GLU A 104 -10.91 69.02 -8.40
CA GLU A 104 -10.53 69.53 -7.07
C GLU A 104 -11.80 69.68 -6.24
N ASN A 105 -11.89 68.98 -5.10
CA ASN A 105 -13.12 68.87 -4.31
C ASN A 105 -14.36 68.48 -5.15
N ASP A 106 -14.20 67.51 -6.06
CA ASP A 106 -15.23 67.03 -6.98
C ASP A 106 -15.75 68.05 -8.03
N GLU A 107 -15.11 69.20 -8.15
CA GLU A 107 -15.37 70.16 -9.23
C GLU A 107 -14.27 70.08 -10.31
N VAL A 108 -14.68 70.19 -11.58
CA VAL A 108 -13.75 70.19 -12.71
C VAL A 108 -12.99 71.51 -12.75
N VAL A 109 -11.69 71.46 -12.45
CA VAL A 109 -10.79 72.62 -12.53
C VAL A 109 -9.99 72.67 -13.82
N PHE A 110 -9.87 71.55 -14.54
CA PHE A 110 -9.24 71.47 -15.86
C PHE A 110 -9.80 70.31 -16.70
N GLY A 111 -10.13 70.58 -17.97
CA GLY A 111 -10.71 69.62 -18.91
C GLY A 111 -12.17 69.94 -19.27
N ASP A 112 -12.82 69.06 -20.02
CA ASP A 112 -14.19 69.28 -20.50
C ASP A 112 -15.24 68.93 -19.43
N THR A 113 -16.30 69.73 -19.37
CA THR A 113 -17.41 69.56 -18.40
C THR A 113 -18.53 68.70 -18.99
N ALA A 114 -18.84 67.55 -18.38
CA ALA A 114 -19.88 66.62 -18.78
C ALA A 114 -21.25 67.01 -18.21
N PRO A 115 -22.36 66.52 -18.79
CA PRO A 115 -23.71 66.82 -18.32
C PRO A 115 -24.04 66.28 -16.92
N SER A 116 -23.36 65.22 -16.49
CA SER A 116 -23.59 64.52 -15.23
C SER A 116 -22.29 63.91 -14.70
N ASN A 117 -22.21 63.68 -13.39
CA ASN A 117 -21.05 63.08 -12.76
C ASN A 117 -20.82 61.62 -13.17
N PHE A 118 -21.84 60.94 -13.69
CA PHE A 118 -21.79 59.55 -14.14
C PHE A 118 -20.82 59.37 -15.32
N TYR A 119 -20.54 60.43 -16.07
CA TYR A 119 -19.58 60.39 -17.18
C TYR A 119 -18.12 60.46 -16.71
N TYR A 120 -17.87 60.77 -15.44
CA TYR A 120 -16.53 60.87 -14.88
C TYR A 120 -16.17 59.58 -14.14
N TRP A 121 -15.12 58.93 -14.63
CA TRP A 121 -14.54 57.72 -14.07
C TRP A 121 -13.40 58.06 -13.13
N LYS A 122 -13.64 57.89 -11.83
CA LYS A 122 -12.61 57.97 -10.79
C LYS A 122 -11.91 56.64 -10.63
N PHE A 123 -10.59 56.67 -10.47
CA PHE A 123 -9.77 55.47 -10.25
C PHE A 123 -9.58 55.27 -8.74
N LEU A 124 -10.39 54.42 -8.12
CA LEU A 124 -10.49 54.28 -6.66
C LEU A 124 -9.99 52.92 -6.18
N ASP A 125 -9.40 52.86 -4.99
CA ASP A 125 -8.96 51.59 -4.38
C ASP A 125 -10.12 50.82 -3.72
N ASN A 126 -11.24 51.50 -3.46
CA ASN A 126 -12.44 50.93 -2.83
C ASN A 126 -13.70 51.52 -3.49
N ILE A 127 -14.82 50.82 -3.34
CA ILE A 127 -16.14 51.35 -3.72
C ILE A 127 -16.56 52.42 -2.71
N GLU A 128 -17.10 53.52 -3.22
CA GLU A 128 -17.61 54.65 -2.45
C GLU A 128 -19.04 54.97 -2.88
N ASP A 129 -19.85 55.49 -1.97
CA ASP A 129 -21.17 56.03 -2.31
C ASP A 129 -21.00 57.40 -2.97
N THR A 130 -20.94 57.42 -4.30
CA THR A 130 -20.63 58.61 -5.09
C THR A 130 -21.42 58.64 -6.39
N ASP A 131 -21.73 59.83 -6.89
CA ASP A 131 -22.41 60.02 -8.17
C ASP A 131 -21.41 59.99 -9.36
N PHE A 132 -20.15 59.68 -9.09
CA PHE A 132 -19.11 59.46 -10.09
C PHE A 132 -19.04 57.98 -10.46
N SER A 133 -18.72 57.65 -11.71
CA SER A 133 -18.45 56.26 -12.08
C SER A 133 -17.09 55.82 -11.54
N ILE A 134 -16.94 54.53 -11.24
CA ILE A 134 -15.80 54.00 -10.52
C ILE A 134 -15.05 52.99 -11.37
N TYR A 135 -13.76 53.23 -11.61
CA TYR A 135 -12.83 52.16 -11.97
C TYR A 135 -12.18 51.64 -10.69
N LEU A 136 -12.42 50.39 -10.36
CA LEU A 136 -11.93 49.78 -9.12
C LEU A 136 -10.52 49.22 -9.33
N LYS A 137 -9.56 49.82 -8.65
CA LYS A 137 -8.16 49.43 -8.69
C LYS A 137 -7.90 48.16 -7.86
N GLY A 138 -6.78 47.50 -8.13
CA GLY A 138 -6.34 46.33 -7.36
C GLY A 138 -6.97 45.02 -7.83
N ALA A 139 -6.89 44.01 -6.95
CA ALA A 139 -7.37 42.66 -7.18
C ALA A 139 -7.92 42.10 -5.86
N ASN A 140 -8.99 42.73 -5.38
CA ASN A 140 -9.67 42.40 -4.13
C ASN A 140 -10.89 41.51 -4.39
N GLU A 141 -11.37 40.83 -3.34
CA GLU A 141 -12.61 40.05 -3.38
C GLU A 141 -13.73 40.76 -2.61
N TYR A 142 -14.91 40.88 -3.23
CA TYR A 142 -16.11 41.46 -2.63
C TYR A 142 -17.28 40.48 -2.71
N GLU A 143 -17.97 40.28 -1.60
CA GLU A 143 -19.21 39.50 -1.57
C GLU A 143 -20.35 40.26 -2.25
N GLU A 144 -20.51 41.54 -1.91
CA GLU A 144 -21.61 42.35 -2.39
C GLU A 144 -21.17 43.81 -2.49
N VAL A 145 -21.59 44.46 -3.58
CA VAL A 145 -21.25 45.85 -3.90
C VAL A 145 -22.50 46.59 -4.31
N ASN A 146 -22.75 47.73 -3.66
CA ASN A 146 -23.88 48.61 -3.98
C ASN A 146 -23.37 49.84 -4.71
N ILE A 147 -23.95 50.14 -5.87
CA ILE A 147 -23.59 51.29 -6.72
C ILE A 147 -24.85 52.01 -7.19
N LYS A 148 -24.69 53.29 -7.53
CA LYS A 148 -25.72 54.14 -8.13
C LYS A 148 -25.31 54.72 -9.49
N SER A 149 -24.02 54.67 -9.81
CA SER A 149 -23.38 55.14 -11.06
C SER A 149 -22.70 53.96 -11.80
N GLY A 150 -21.88 54.25 -12.81
CA GLY A 150 -21.15 53.21 -13.54
C GLY A 150 -20.03 52.56 -12.72
N LEU A 151 -19.72 51.31 -13.04
CA LEU A 151 -18.68 50.53 -12.36
C LEU A 151 -17.87 49.71 -13.38
N ASP A 152 -16.56 49.77 -13.26
CA ASP A 152 -15.60 48.90 -13.92
C ASP A 152 -14.85 48.18 -12.81
N VAL A 153 -15.04 46.86 -12.75
CA VAL A 153 -14.47 46.05 -11.66
C VAL A 153 -12.95 45.87 -11.79
N GLY A 154 -12.36 46.19 -12.95
CA GLY A 154 -10.96 45.91 -13.22
C GLY A 154 -10.63 44.43 -12.99
N ASN A 155 -9.61 44.16 -12.16
CA ASN A 155 -9.21 42.79 -11.80
C ASN A 155 -9.82 42.30 -10.48
N ASN A 156 -10.85 42.97 -9.97
CA ASN A 156 -11.49 42.61 -8.71
C ASN A 156 -12.55 41.53 -8.92
N LYS A 157 -12.65 40.61 -7.96
CA LYS A 157 -13.64 39.54 -7.95
C LYS A 157 -14.84 39.96 -7.13
N ILE A 158 -15.95 40.22 -7.80
CA ILE A 158 -17.19 40.66 -7.15
C ILE A 158 -18.26 39.59 -7.38
N LYS A 159 -18.82 39.02 -6.30
CA LYS A 159 -19.89 38.02 -6.46
C LYS A 159 -21.22 38.65 -6.82
N GLN A 160 -21.54 39.80 -6.25
CA GLN A 160 -22.81 40.49 -6.48
C GLN A 160 -22.64 42.00 -6.61
N ILE A 161 -23.26 42.57 -7.64
CA ILE A 161 -23.40 44.02 -7.84
C ILE A 161 -24.89 44.36 -7.79
N ASN A 162 -25.25 45.32 -6.94
CA ASN A 162 -26.57 45.90 -6.89
C ASN A 162 -26.50 47.34 -7.39
N TYR A 163 -27.14 47.59 -8.53
CA TYR A 163 -27.33 48.91 -9.08
C TYR A 163 -28.69 49.46 -8.66
N ILE A 164 -28.71 50.58 -7.94
CA ILE A 164 -29.94 51.26 -7.53
C ILE A 164 -29.85 52.75 -7.82
N ASN A 165 -30.69 53.25 -8.73
CA ASN A 165 -30.83 54.67 -9.01
C ASN A 165 -32.25 55.01 -9.50
N ASN A 166 -32.96 55.83 -8.73
CA ASN A 166 -34.34 56.23 -9.02
C ASN A 166 -34.51 57.75 -9.10
N SER A 167 -33.42 58.50 -9.31
CA SER A 167 -33.42 59.96 -9.20
C SER A 167 -33.50 60.66 -10.55
N GLN A 168 -32.58 60.35 -11.47
CA GLN A 168 -32.44 61.01 -12.77
C GLN A 168 -32.11 59.97 -13.84
N LYS A 169 -32.48 60.26 -15.10
CA LYS A 169 -32.15 59.43 -16.26
C LYS A 169 -30.70 59.63 -16.67
N GLU A 170 -29.93 58.56 -16.63
CA GLU A 170 -28.52 58.54 -17.02
C GLU A 170 -28.20 57.37 -17.97
N ASP A 171 -27.06 57.48 -18.65
CA ASP A 171 -26.45 56.39 -19.40
C ASP A 171 -25.35 55.78 -18.53
N VAL A 172 -25.56 54.53 -18.10
CA VAL A 172 -24.72 53.82 -17.14
C VAL A 172 -23.96 52.72 -17.86
N LEU A 173 -22.69 52.58 -17.52
CA LEU A 173 -21.83 51.55 -18.05
C LEU A 173 -21.32 50.68 -16.89
N ILE A 174 -21.56 49.37 -16.98
CA ILE A 174 -21.11 48.37 -16.02
C ILE A 174 -20.20 47.39 -16.74
N LEU A 175 -18.97 47.23 -16.27
CA LEU A 175 -18.00 46.26 -16.78
C LEU A 175 -17.67 45.27 -15.68
N THR A 176 -18.03 44.02 -15.90
CA THR A 176 -17.67 42.89 -15.05
C THR A 176 -16.46 42.16 -15.61
N SER A 177 -15.85 41.30 -14.80
CA SER A 177 -14.71 40.52 -15.21
C SER A 177 -15.13 39.38 -16.15
N GLU A 178 -14.26 39.00 -17.08
CA GLU A 178 -14.43 37.77 -17.88
C GLU A 178 -13.90 36.52 -17.16
N GLU A 179 -13.17 36.68 -16.05
CA GLU A 179 -12.58 35.55 -15.30
C GLU A 179 -13.46 35.12 -14.12
N TYR A 180 -14.29 36.03 -13.60
CA TYR A 180 -15.06 35.82 -12.38
C TYR A 180 -16.55 35.91 -12.64
N ILE A 181 -17.30 35.01 -12.02
CA ILE A 181 -18.75 34.93 -12.14
C ILE A 181 -19.44 35.94 -11.19
N THR A 182 -20.17 36.91 -11.75
CA THR A 182 -20.83 38.00 -11.01
C THR A 182 -22.35 37.98 -11.24
N SER A 183 -23.14 38.18 -10.18
CA SER A 183 -24.58 38.42 -10.29
C SER A 183 -24.87 39.92 -10.30
N LEU A 184 -25.72 40.38 -11.21
CA LEU A 184 -26.10 41.79 -11.35
C LEU A 184 -27.59 41.97 -11.05
N TYR A 185 -27.88 42.83 -10.08
CA TYR A 185 -29.23 43.24 -9.71
C TYR A 185 -29.42 44.71 -10.08
N ILE A 186 -30.52 45.02 -10.76
CA ILE A 186 -30.79 46.35 -11.31
C ILE A 186 -32.15 46.85 -10.86
N ASP A 187 -32.14 48.02 -10.22
CA ASP A 187 -33.30 48.86 -9.94
C ASP A 187 -32.98 50.31 -10.35
N GLY A 188 -33.12 50.56 -11.65
CA GLY A 188 -32.75 51.79 -12.35
C GLY A 188 -33.91 52.31 -13.18
N LEU A 189 -35.02 52.71 -12.55
CA LEU A 189 -36.28 53.02 -13.25
C LEU A 189 -36.16 54.10 -14.33
N TYR A 190 -35.10 54.90 -14.38
CA TYR A 190 -34.93 55.95 -15.40
C TYR A 190 -33.75 55.73 -16.36
N ASP A 191 -32.88 54.75 -16.10
CA ASP A 191 -31.57 54.65 -16.74
C ASP A 191 -31.52 53.74 -17.96
N THR A 192 -30.54 54.01 -18.83
CA THR A 192 -30.08 53.06 -19.85
C THR A 192 -28.81 52.41 -19.33
N ILE A 193 -28.75 51.08 -19.27
CA ILE A 193 -27.58 50.37 -18.73
C ILE A 193 -26.93 49.55 -19.84
N SER A 194 -25.68 49.83 -20.15
CA SER A 194 -24.83 49.00 -20.99
C SER A 194 -23.93 48.13 -20.13
N HIS A 195 -23.95 46.82 -20.39
CA HIS A 195 -23.12 45.86 -19.68
C HIS A 195 -22.09 45.20 -20.62
N TYR A 196 -20.87 45.03 -20.11
CA TYR A 196 -19.78 44.28 -20.72
C TYR A 196 -19.18 43.33 -19.68
N GLY A 197 -18.57 42.24 -20.14
CA GLY A 197 -18.02 41.20 -19.26
C GLY A 197 -18.98 40.03 -19.03
N TYR A 198 -18.73 39.21 -18.01
CA TYR A 198 -19.49 37.99 -17.76
C TYR A 198 -20.35 38.07 -16.49
N LEU A 199 -21.61 37.68 -16.64
CA LEU A 199 -22.57 37.53 -15.56
C LEU A 199 -22.99 36.08 -15.37
N THR A 200 -23.14 35.67 -14.12
CA THR A 200 -23.89 34.46 -13.78
C THR A 200 -25.37 34.69 -14.01
N ASP A 201 -25.95 35.64 -13.27
CA ASP A 201 -27.36 35.92 -13.24
C ASP A 201 -27.59 37.42 -13.39
N LEU A 202 -28.59 37.79 -14.20
CA LEU A 202 -29.03 39.16 -14.41
C LEU A 202 -30.47 39.29 -13.92
N ASN A 203 -30.69 40.13 -12.91
CA ASN A 203 -32.00 40.38 -12.31
C ASN A 203 -32.35 41.86 -12.47
N ILE A 204 -33.26 42.16 -13.40
CA ILE A 204 -33.75 43.51 -13.67
C ILE A 204 -35.13 43.65 -13.04
N HIS A 205 -35.21 44.36 -11.91
CA HIS A 205 -36.46 44.65 -11.24
C HIS A 205 -37.23 45.78 -11.94
N ALA A 206 -36.54 46.88 -12.19
CA ALA A 206 -37.04 47.95 -13.01
C ALA A 206 -35.87 48.56 -13.76
N ILE A 207 -36.00 48.64 -15.07
CA ILE A 207 -35.23 49.56 -15.89
C ILE A 207 -36.25 50.35 -16.70
N SER A 208 -35.97 51.62 -16.92
CA SER A 208 -36.88 52.61 -17.53
C SER A 208 -37.59 52.17 -18.80
N ASP A 209 -38.43 53.07 -19.33
CA ASP A 209 -39.04 52.98 -20.65
C ASP A 209 -38.04 52.51 -21.75
N HIS A 210 -36.70 52.58 -21.55
CA HIS A 210 -35.68 52.04 -22.46
C HIS A 210 -34.55 51.21 -21.80
N THR A 211 -34.43 50.00 -22.33
CA THR A 211 -33.22 49.27 -22.74
C THR A 211 -32.07 49.07 -21.74
N TYR A 212 -31.98 47.84 -21.21
CA TYR A 212 -30.71 47.20 -20.87
C TYR A 212 -30.02 46.73 -22.15
N ILE A 213 -28.74 47.04 -22.34
CA ILE A 213 -27.95 46.66 -23.51
C ILE A 213 -26.85 45.69 -23.07
N GLU A 214 -26.96 44.43 -23.49
CA GLU A 214 -25.95 43.41 -23.26
C GLU A 214 -24.92 43.38 -24.39
N HIS A 215 -23.64 43.53 -24.05
CA HIS A 215 -22.52 43.33 -24.96
C HIS A 215 -21.62 42.15 -24.58
N GLY A 216 -21.79 41.61 -23.37
CA GLY A 216 -21.05 40.49 -22.83
C GLY A 216 -21.85 39.20 -22.78
N LYS A 217 -21.67 38.42 -21.72
CA LYS A 217 -22.27 37.09 -21.59
C LYS A 217 -23.06 36.97 -20.29
N VAL A 218 -24.27 36.44 -20.38
CA VAL A 218 -25.02 35.95 -19.22
C VAL A 218 -25.05 34.42 -19.29
N LEU A 219 -24.67 33.75 -18.21
CA LEU A 219 -24.42 32.30 -18.22
C LEU A 219 -25.63 31.47 -17.77
N SER A 220 -26.29 31.88 -16.68
CA SER A 220 -27.31 31.08 -15.99
C SER A 220 -28.72 31.59 -16.25
N SER A 221 -29.09 32.77 -15.75
CA SER A 221 -30.46 33.25 -15.84
C SER A 221 -30.59 34.75 -16.08
N ILE A 222 -31.67 35.13 -16.78
CA ILE A 222 -32.10 36.52 -16.91
C ILE A 222 -33.54 36.61 -16.40
N LYS A 223 -33.78 37.51 -15.45
CA LYS A 223 -35.11 37.92 -15.00
C LYS A 223 -35.32 39.38 -15.36
N LEU A 224 -36.40 39.65 -16.06
CA LEU A 224 -36.81 40.99 -16.45
C LEU A 224 -38.24 41.21 -15.98
N ASP A 225 -38.40 41.96 -14.90
CA ASP A 225 -39.71 42.31 -14.34
C ASP A 225 -40.34 43.49 -15.11
N GLN A 226 -39.57 44.56 -15.38
CA GLN A 226 -39.99 45.74 -16.14
C GLN A 226 -38.85 46.30 -17.00
N GLY A 227 -39.16 46.71 -18.23
CA GLY A 227 -38.23 47.37 -19.17
C GLY A 227 -38.08 46.65 -20.52
N HIS A 228 -37.07 47.07 -21.29
CA HIS A 228 -36.68 46.43 -22.54
C HIS A 228 -35.27 45.85 -22.46
N PHE A 229 -35.02 44.72 -23.11
CA PHE A 229 -33.69 44.10 -23.23
C PHE A 229 -33.23 44.15 -24.69
N ILE A 230 -32.04 44.66 -24.95
CA ILE A 230 -31.36 44.56 -26.25
C ILE A 230 -30.07 43.81 -26.02
N GLY A 231 -29.82 42.78 -26.81
CA GLY A 231 -28.47 42.21 -26.87
C GLY A 231 -27.82 42.52 -28.21
N GLU A 232 -26.58 42.98 -28.14
CA GLU A 232 -25.82 43.44 -29.28
C GLU A 232 -24.99 42.33 -29.91
N GLU A 233 -24.37 42.63 -31.06
CA GLU A 233 -23.47 41.69 -31.73
C GLU A 233 -22.34 41.24 -30.81
N GLY A 234 -22.15 39.92 -30.69
CA GLY A 234 -21.18 39.31 -29.78
C GLY A 234 -21.73 38.92 -28.41
N SER A 235 -22.95 39.36 -28.05
CA SER A 235 -23.57 38.97 -26.77
C SER A 235 -24.05 37.52 -26.76
N GLU A 236 -23.89 36.85 -25.62
CA GLU A 236 -24.36 35.49 -25.36
C GLU A 236 -25.32 35.48 -24.17
N ILE A 237 -26.51 34.90 -24.33
CA ILE A 237 -27.53 34.86 -23.27
C ILE A 237 -28.14 33.46 -23.13
N PRO A 238 -28.66 33.08 -21.95
CA PRO A 238 -29.45 31.88 -21.81
C PRO A 238 -30.84 32.08 -22.41
N SER A 239 -31.45 30.98 -22.85
CA SER A 239 -32.86 30.95 -23.25
C SER A 239 -33.75 31.53 -22.15
N SER A 240 -34.37 32.67 -22.42
CA SER A 240 -35.17 33.42 -21.46
C SER A 240 -36.34 34.12 -22.17
N ASN A 241 -37.41 34.37 -21.42
CA ASN A 241 -38.57 35.08 -21.94
C ASN A 241 -38.35 36.59 -21.75
N LEU A 242 -37.75 37.24 -22.74
CA LEU A 242 -37.35 38.64 -22.68
C LEU A 242 -38.29 39.52 -23.50
N ASN A 243 -38.56 40.72 -22.98
CA ASN A 243 -39.23 41.78 -23.72
C ASN A 243 -38.18 42.67 -24.40
N GLY A 244 -37.84 42.42 -25.67
CA GLY A 244 -36.93 43.27 -26.44
C GLY A 244 -36.24 42.56 -27.62
N ASP A 245 -35.20 43.19 -28.20
CA ASP A 245 -34.51 42.69 -29.41
C ASP A 245 -33.26 41.89 -29.05
N VAL A 246 -33.37 40.57 -29.20
CA VAL A 246 -32.27 39.60 -29.03
C VAL A 246 -31.82 38.99 -30.35
N SER A 247 -32.23 39.57 -31.48
CA SER A 247 -31.95 39.03 -32.81
C SER A 247 -30.47 39.00 -33.16
N LYS A 248 -29.64 39.79 -32.46
CA LYS A 248 -28.18 39.84 -32.64
C LYS A 248 -27.41 38.92 -31.68
N CYS A 249 -28.03 38.44 -30.60
CA CYS A 249 -27.42 37.53 -29.63
C CYS A 249 -27.21 36.11 -30.16
N ILE A 250 -26.29 35.39 -29.51
CA ILE A 250 -26.29 33.93 -29.46
C ILE A 250 -27.17 33.53 -28.27
N ILE A 251 -28.13 32.62 -28.48
CA ILE A 251 -29.06 32.18 -27.43
C ILE A 251 -28.79 30.72 -27.12
N TRP A 252 -28.29 30.45 -25.91
CA TRP A 252 -27.93 29.11 -25.48
C TRP A 252 -29.12 28.38 -24.84
N SER A 253 -29.28 27.10 -25.16
CA SER A 253 -30.15 26.20 -24.41
C SER A 253 -29.61 25.99 -22.99
N GLU A 254 -30.47 25.51 -22.09
CA GLU A 254 -29.99 24.96 -20.81
C GLU A 254 -28.96 23.85 -21.09
N PRO A 255 -27.86 23.80 -20.32
CA PRO A 255 -26.89 22.72 -20.43
C PRO A 255 -27.49 21.36 -20.06
N ILE A 256 -27.18 20.34 -20.86
CA ILE A 256 -27.55 18.95 -20.62
C ILE A 256 -26.28 18.19 -20.26
N TYR A 257 -26.30 17.46 -19.14
CA TYR A 257 -25.19 16.65 -18.67
C TYR A 257 -25.52 15.17 -18.84
N THR A 258 -24.65 14.45 -19.54
CA THR A 258 -24.80 13.01 -19.76
C THR A 258 -23.62 12.28 -19.15
N TRP A 259 -23.90 11.42 -18.17
CA TRP A 259 -22.91 10.52 -17.57
C TRP A 259 -22.92 9.18 -18.29
N ASP A 260 -21.75 8.53 -18.39
CA ASP A 260 -21.69 7.10 -18.74
C ASP A 260 -22.18 6.21 -17.59
N GLU A 261 -22.40 4.92 -17.89
CA GLU A 261 -22.90 3.94 -16.90
C GLU A 261 -21.93 3.73 -15.73
N THR A 262 -20.64 3.96 -15.95
CA THR A 262 -19.55 3.76 -14.98
C THR A 262 -19.19 5.03 -14.19
N TYR A 263 -19.83 6.15 -14.49
CA TYR A 263 -19.50 7.49 -13.98
C TYR A 263 -18.01 7.86 -14.13
N SER A 264 -17.38 7.36 -15.20
CA SER A 264 -16.00 7.66 -15.58
C SER A 264 -15.89 8.80 -16.59
N THR A 265 -17.01 9.18 -17.21
CA THR A 265 -17.09 10.31 -18.14
C THR A 265 -18.40 11.07 -17.92
N CYS A 266 -18.35 12.40 -18.09
CA CYS A 266 -19.51 13.28 -18.07
C CYS A 266 -19.37 14.27 -19.22
N VAL A 267 -20.33 14.29 -20.13
CA VAL A 267 -20.35 15.22 -21.26
C VAL A 267 -21.42 16.27 -21.04
N ALA A 268 -21.03 17.54 -21.08
CA ALA A 268 -21.92 18.69 -21.05
C ALA A 268 -22.18 19.19 -22.48
N ILE A 269 -23.44 19.47 -22.80
CA ILE A 269 -23.85 20.00 -24.11
C ILE A 269 -24.81 21.16 -23.91
N ARG A 270 -24.56 22.30 -24.58
CA ARG A 270 -25.55 23.37 -24.76
C ARG A 270 -25.61 23.76 -26.24
N LYS A 271 -26.81 24.07 -26.72
CA LYS A 271 -27.08 24.32 -28.14
C LYS A 271 -27.35 25.79 -28.41
N ASP A 272 -26.88 26.30 -29.53
CA ASP A 272 -27.29 27.63 -30.01
C ASP A 272 -28.66 27.52 -30.66
N LEU A 273 -29.68 28.06 -30.00
CA LEU A 273 -31.07 28.01 -30.44
C LEU A 273 -31.30 28.81 -31.73
N ASN A 274 -30.45 29.80 -32.02
CA ASN A 274 -30.52 30.62 -33.23
C ASN A 274 -29.55 30.17 -34.33
N LYS A 275 -28.74 29.11 -34.09
CA LYS A 275 -27.83 28.47 -35.06
C LYS A 275 -26.85 29.42 -35.75
N LYS A 276 -26.35 30.41 -35.03
CA LYS A 276 -25.30 31.33 -35.49
C LYS A 276 -23.91 30.75 -35.31
N VAL A 277 -23.72 29.92 -34.28
CA VAL A 277 -22.47 29.22 -33.97
C VAL A 277 -22.69 27.72 -33.78
N GLU A 278 -21.61 26.95 -33.69
CA GLU A 278 -21.66 25.52 -33.37
C GLU A 278 -22.08 25.29 -31.90
N ASP A 279 -22.75 24.16 -31.66
CA ASP A 279 -23.11 23.70 -30.33
C ASP A 279 -21.84 23.49 -29.49
N GLN A 280 -21.91 23.84 -28.20
CA GLN A 280 -20.78 23.65 -27.30
C GLN A 280 -20.89 22.30 -26.62
N ILE A 281 -19.82 21.52 -26.74
CA ILE A 281 -19.69 20.18 -26.19
C ILE A 281 -18.36 20.13 -25.43
N GLU A 282 -18.40 19.69 -24.18
CA GLU A 282 -17.21 19.52 -23.38
C GLU A 282 -17.30 18.24 -22.55
N GLU A 283 -16.20 17.49 -22.53
CA GLU A 283 -16.03 16.36 -21.61
C GLU A 283 -15.43 16.88 -20.31
N GLY A 284 -16.14 16.66 -19.21
CA GLY A 284 -15.73 17.11 -17.89
C GLY A 284 -14.57 16.29 -17.34
N LYS A 285 -13.62 16.97 -16.73
CA LYS A 285 -12.52 16.36 -15.99
C LYS A 285 -13.06 15.70 -14.72
N ILE A 286 -12.98 14.37 -14.65
CA ILE A 286 -13.47 13.59 -13.53
C ILE A 286 -12.46 13.55 -12.38
N ASN A 287 -12.90 13.94 -11.20
CA ASN A 287 -12.20 13.84 -9.93
C ASN A 287 -12.93 12.88 -8.99
N ILE A 288 -12.19 12.03 -8.27
CA ILE A 288 -12.75 11.18 -7.22
C ILE A 288 -12.64 11.94 -5.90
N LEU A 289 -13.77 12.35 -5.33
CA LEU A 289 -13.80 13.07 -4.06
C LEU A 289 -13.74 12.11 -2.86
N LYS A 290 -14.33 10.92 -3.00
CA LYS A 290 -14.35 9.89 -1.96
C LYS A 290 -14.42 8.52 -2.58
N TYR A 291 -13.66 7.58 -2.01
CA TYR A 291 -13.72 6.18 -2.36
C TYR A 291 -13.51 5.34 -1.10
N VAL A 292 -14.55 4.58 -0.75
CA VAL A 292 -14.56 3.60 0.33
C VAL A 292 -14.96 2.29 -0.32
N GLU A 293 -14.07 1.30 -0.23
CA GLU A 293 -14.37 -0.03 -0.75
C GLU A 293 -15.51 -0.68 0.06
N ALA A 294 -16.33 -1.47 -0.62
CA ALA A 294 -17.33 -2.28 0.07
C ALA A 294 -16.65 -3.41 0.82
N THR A 295 -17.23 -3.78 1.96
CA THR A 295 -16.85 -4.97 2.71
C THR A 295 -17.96 -6.02 2.60
N CYS A 296 -17.76 -7.17 3.24
CA CYS A 296 -18.78 -8.21 3.31
C CYS A 296 -19.95 -7.91 4.27
N ASP A 297 -19.89 -6.83 5.07
CA ASP A 297 -20.97 -6.43 5.99
C ASP A 297 -21.43 -4.97 5.81
N GLU A 298 -20.60 -4.11 5.19
CA GLU A 298 -20.90 -2.69 4.97
C GLU A 298 -20.70 -2.34 3.49
N SER A 299 -21.71 -1.69 2.89
CA SER A 299 -21.61 -1.20 1.52
C SER A 299 -20.53 -0.12 1.40
N GLY A 300 -19.81 -0.13 0.29
CA GLY A 300 -18.85 0.91 -0.04
C GLY A 300 -19.53 2.13 -0.63
N GLU A 301 -18.74 3.18 -0.86
CA GLU A 301 -19.23 4.46 -1.36
C GLU A 301 -18.19 5.09 -2.27
N LYS A 302 -18.63 5.56 -3.44
CA LYS A 302 -17.79 6.33 -4.37
C LYS A 302 -18.51 7.62 -4.74
N ILE A 303 -17.86 8.75 -4.46
CA ILE A 303 -18.32 10.08 -4.88
C ILE A 303 -17.37 10.60 -5.96
N VAL A 304 -17.93 10.90 -7.14
CA VAL A 304 -17.21 11.51 -8.25
C VAL A 304 -17.75 12.91 -8.56
N GLU A 305 -16.86 13.76 -9.05
CA GLU A 305 -17.15 15.13 -9.47
C GLU A 305 -16.63 15.35 -10.89
N ALA A 306 -17.47 15.89 -11.77
CA ALA A 306 -17.06 16.36 -13.09
C ALA A 306 -16.91 17.88 -13.06
N ASN A 307 -15.72 18.36 -13.44
CA ASN A 307 -15.40 19.78 -13.57
C ASN A 307 -15.22 20.15 -15.04
N PHE A 308 -15.66 21.34 -15.42
CA PHE A 308 -15.59 21.86 -16.78
C PHE A 308 -14.75 23.14 -16.80
N GLU A 309 -13.94 23.30 -17.84
CA GLU A 309 -13.17 24.51 -18.12
C GLU A 309 -14.08 25.64 -18.61
N ASN A 310 -15.14 25.33 -19.37
CA ASN A 310 -16.13 26.31 -19.77
C ASN A 310 -17.02 26.68 -18.58
N ILE A 311 -16.91 27.94 -18.14
CA ILE A 311 -17.68 28.52 -17.02
C ILE A 311 -19.20 28.46 -17.21
N ALA A 312 -19.69 28.23 -18.44
CA ALA A 312 -21.11 28.01 -18.71
C ALA A 312 -21.61 26.65 -18.21
N PHE A 313 -20.72 25.70 -17.92
CA PHE A 313 -21.07 24.39 -17.41
C PHE A 313 -20.83 24.30 -15.90
N THR A 314 -21.87 23.92 -15.18
CA THR A 314 -21.84 23.75 -13.73
C THR A 314 -21.24 22.39 -13.38
N ARG A 315 -20.41 22.36 -12.33
CA ARG A 315 -19.87 21.10 -11.79
C ARG A 315 -21.01 20.11 -11.53
N GLN A 316 -20.76 18.83 -11.82
CA GLN A 316 -21.72 17.75 -11.56
C GLN A 316 -21.13 16.79 -10.53
N GLN A 317 -21.98 16.28 -9.62
CA GLN A 317 -21.57 15.31 -8.61
C GLN A 317 -22.49 14.10 -8.63
N LYS A 318 -21.90 12.90 -8.53
CA LYS A 318 -22.62 11.63 -8.44
C LYS A 318 -22.08 10.78 -7.31
N GLU A 319 -23.01 10.18 -6.56
CA GLU A 319 -22.74 9.23 -5.49
C GLU A 319 -23.16 7.84 -5.94
N LEU A 320 -22.28 6.87 -5.72
CA LEU A 320 -22.47 5.48 -6.04
C LEU A 320 -22.30 4.64 -4.78
N ILE A 321 -23.33 3.88 -4.44
CA ILE A 321 -23.26 2.87 -3.39
C ILE A 321 -22.66 1.61 -4.03
N ILE A 322 -21.52 1.17 -3.51
CA ILE A 322 -20.89 -0.08 -3.92
C ILE A 322 -21.54 -1.19 -3.09
N PRO A 323 -22.27 -2.15 -3.68
CA PRO A 323 -22.91 -3.22 -2.93
C PRO A 323 -21.89 -4.00 -2.10
N ILE A 324 -22.32 -4.54 -0.96
CA ILE A 324 -21.52 -5.52 -0.24
C ILE A 324 -21.14 -6.66 -1.18
N HIS A 325 -19.92 -7.15 -1.05
CA HIS A 325 -19.53 -8.37 -1.74
C HIS A 325 -19.87 -9.59 -0.88
N GLU A 326 -19.87 -10.77 -1.49
CA GLU A 326 -20.14 -12.02 -0.77
C GLU A 326 -19.06 -12.28 0.30
N HIS A 327 -19.46 -12.94 1.39
CA HIS A 327 -18.53 -13.36 2.43
C HIS A 327 -17.49 -14.33 1.84
N ILE A 328 -16.22 -14.02 2.03
CA ILE A 328 -15.13 -14.94 1.65
C ILE A 328 -15.09 -16.09 2.66
N GLU A 329 -15.42 -17.29 2.22
CA GLU A 329 -15.42 -18.47 3.08
C GLU A 329 -14.00 -18.85 3.51
N LYS A 330 -13.75 -18.83 4.81
CA LYS A 330 -12.60 -19.47 5.44
C LYS A 330 -13.08 -20.69 6.20
N LEU A 331 -12.60 -21.86 5.79
CA LEU A 331 -12.89 -23.12 6.46
C LEU A 331 -12.27 -23.12 7.86
N LEU A 332 -13.08 -23.38 8.87
CA LEU A 332 -12.58 -23.82 10.16
C LEU A 332 -12.40 -25.32 10.09
N PRO A 333 -11.17 -25.81 10.31
CA PRO A 333 -10.87 -27.22 10.11
C PRO A 333 -11.73 -28.05 11.06
N ARG A 334 -12.25 -29.17 10.52
CA ARG A 334 -12.79 -30.23 11.34
C ARG A 334 -11.73 -30.70 12.33
N ILE A 335 -12.09 -30.76 13.60
CA ILE A 335 -11.25 -31.35 14.64
C ILE A 335 -11.87 -32.70 14.95
N GLU A 336 -11.23 -33.77 14.48
CA GLU A 336 -11.73 -35.10 14.79
C GLU A 336 -11.72 -35.32 16.32
N PRO A 337 -12.80 -35.91 16.88
CA PRO A 337 -12.80 -36.29 18.28
C PRO A 337 -11.71 -37.32 18.54
N THR A 338 -11.12 -37.24 19.72
CA THR A 338 -10.17 -38.23 20.22
C THR A 338 -10.79 -38.98 21.40
N CYS A 339 -10.20 -40.09 21.81
CA CYS A 339 -10.69 -40.86 22.95
C CYS A 339 -10.44 -40.20 24.33
N LEU A 340 -9.90 -38.98 24.36
CA LEU A 340 -9.75 -38.15 25.57
C LEU A 340 -10.40 -36.77 25.45
N LYS A 341 -10.67 -36.27 24.24
CA LYS A 341 -11.19 -34.91 24.00
C LYS A 341 -12.23 -34.94 22.89
N THR A 342 -13.35 -34.24 23.11
CA THR A 342 -14.40 -34.04 22.11
C THR A 342 -13.85 -33.35 20.86
N GLY A 343 -14.45 -33.64 19.72
CA GLY A 343 -14.12 -33.03 18.42
C GLY A 343 -15.04 -31.87 18.09
N LEU A 344 -14.82 -31.28 16.92
CA LEU A 344 -15.67 -30.25 16.31
C LEU A 344 -15.90 -30.59 14.83
N THR A 345 -17.13 -30.44 14.35
CA THR A 345 -17.43 -30.55 12.91
C THR A 345 -16.69 -29.47 12.12
N GLU A 346 -16.59 -29.64 10.80
CA GLU A 346 -16.11 -28.55 9.93
C GLU A 346 -17.06 -27.35 10.04
N GLY A 347 -16.48 -26.16 10.22
CA GLY A 347 -17.23 -24.91 10.27
C GLY A 347 -16.77 -23.98 9.18
N LYS A 348 -17.49 -22.86 9.01
CA LYS A 348 -17.08 -21.80 8.09
C LYS A 348 -17.24 -20.46 8.78
N ILE A 349 -16.24 -19.62 8.64
CA ILE A 349 -16.31 -18.21 9.03
C ILE A 349 -16.01 -17.35 7.81
N CYS A 350 -16.42 -16.09 7.84
CA CYS A 350 -15.91 -15.13 6.88
C CYS A 350 -14.44 -14.81 7.20
N ALA A 351 -13.58 -14.88 6.18
CA ALA A 351 -12.15 -14.57 6.31
C ALA A 351 -11.87 -13.12 6.73
N GLU A 352 -12.79 -12.21 6.41
CA GLU A 352 -12.64 -10.78 6.63
C GLU A 352 -13.28 -10.30 7.94
N CYS A 353 -14.59 -10.54 8.13
CA CYS A 353 -15.31 -10.04 9.31
C CYS A 353 -15.41 -11.03 10.47
N GLY A 354 -15.02 -12.30 10.26
CA GLY A 354 -15.05 -13.34 11.30
C GLY A 354 -16.44 -13.87 11.65
N LYS A 355 -17.49 -13.42 10.97
CA LYS A 355 -18.87 -13.92 11.15
C LYS A 355 -18.94 -15.42 10.86
N VAL A 356 -19.66 -16.15 11.71
CA VAL A 356 -19.88 -17.58 11.52
C VAL A 356 -20.91 -17.80 10.41
N LEU A 357 -20.47 -18.46 9.34
CA LEU A 357 -21.29 -18.84 8.19
C LEU A 357 -21.90 -20.23 8.38
N VAL A 358 -21.12 -21.13 9.00
CA VAL A 358 -21.55 -22.47 9.43
C VAL A 358 -20.96 -22.74 10.81
N GLU A 359 -21.82 -22.95 11.80
CA GLU A 359 -21.42 -23.25 13.18
C GLU A 359 -20.75 -24.63 13.30
N GLN A 360 -19.73 -24.72 14.16
CA GLN A 360 -19.13 -26.01 14.53
C GLN A 360 -19.94 -26.66 15.65
N GLU A 361 -20.31 -27.91 15.48
CA GLU A 361 -20.97 -28.73 16.50
C GLU A 361 -19.93 -29.57 17.25
N VAL A 362 -20.17 -29.79 18.55
CA VAL A 362 -19.31 -30.63 19.39
C VAL A 362 -19.56 -32.10 19.07
N LEU A 363 -18.53 -32.78 18.58
CA LEU A 363 -18.54 -34.23 18.38
C LEU A 363 -18.14 -34.91 19.69
N PRO A 364 -18.89 -35.93 20.17
CA PRO A 364 -18.53 -36.69 21.36
C PRO A 364 -17.16 -37.35 21.19
N ILE A 365 -16.49 -37.69 22.31
CA ILE A 365 -15.20 -38.41 22.28
C ILE A 365 -15.31 -39.67 21.43
N SER A 366 -14.23 -40.00 20.70
CA SER A 366 -14.19 -41.22 19.92
C SER A 366 -13.99 -42.42 20.85
N ASP A 367 -14.45 -43.60 20.43
CA ASP A 367 -14.14 -44.83 21.15
C ASP A 367 -12.62 -45.09 21.16
N HIS A 368 -12.14 -45.85 22.15
CA HIS A 368 -10.75 -46.28 22.18
C HIS A 368 -10.47 -47.28 21.05
N HIS A 369 -9.55 -46.92 20.16
CA HIS A 369 -9.05 -47.82 19.14
C HIS A 369 -7.83 -48.58 19.66
N TYR A 370 -8.08 -49.75 20.22
CA TYR A 370 -7.01 -50.59 20.72
C TYR A 370 -6.30 -51.30 19.55
N ASN A 371 -4.97 -51.24 19.53
CA ASN A 371 -4.21 -52.08 18.62
C ASN A 371 -4.35 -53.56 18.99
N GLU A 372 -3.80 -54.44 18.15
CA GLU A 372 -3.63 -55.87 18.42
C GLU A 372 -3.02 -56.16 19.81
N ASN A 373 -2.26 -55.18 20.32
CA ASN A 373 -1.57 -55.23 21.59
C ASN A 373 -2.39 -54.75 22.80
N GLY A 374 -3.65 -54.41 22.58
CA GLY A 374 -4.55 -53.97 23.62
C GLY A 374 -4.21 -52.63 24.26
N VAL A 375 -3.41 -51.80 23.59
CA VAL A 375 -3.14 -50.42 24.01
C VAL A 375 -3.88 -49.50 23.05
N CYS A 376 -4.61 -48.54 23.58
CA CYS A 376 -5.28 -47.54 22.76
C CYS A 376 -4.22 -46.79 21.98
N VAL A 377 -4.25 -46.89 20.65
CA VAL A 377 -3.23 -46.26 19.77
C VAL A 377 -3.23 -44.74 19.89
N ASP A 378 -4.33 -44.18 20.39
CA ASP A 378 -4.55 -42.74 20.45
C ASP A 378 -4.20 -42.14 21.82
N CYS A 379 -4.44 -42.85 22.92
CA CYS A 379 -4.26 -42.31 24.28
C CYS A 379 -3.44 -43.16 25.23
N GLN A 380 -2.93 -44.30 24.76
CA GLN A 380 -2.10 -45.23 25.52
C GLN A 380 -2.78 -45.87 26.74
N ASN A 381 -4.09 -45.67 26.92
CA ASN A 381 -4.85 -46.43 27.91
C ASN A 381 -4.83 -47.91 27.52
N GLU A 382 -4.52 -48.76 28.48
CA GLU A 382 -4.47 -50.20 28.31
C GLU A 382 -5.89 -50.80 28.39
N LEU A 383 -6.18 -51.79 27.55
CA LEU A 383 -7.31 -52.70 27.74
C LEU A 383 -7.07 -53.47 29.03
N VAL A 384 -7.99 -53.31 29.98
CA VAL A 384 -8.00 -53.99 31.28
C VAL A 384 -8.00 -55.53 31.17
N ASN A 385 -8.20 -56.08 29.96
CA ASN A 385 -8.35 -57.51 29.68
C ASN A 385 -7.10 -58.19 29.08
N LYS A 386 -5.93 -57.53 28.98
CA LYS A 386 -4.66 -58.18 28.56
C LYS A 386 -3.86 -58.62 29.79
N ASP A 387 -3.23 -59.79 29.71
CA ASP A 387 -2.44 -60.39 30.79
C ASP A 387 -1.00 -59.80 30.80
N TRP A 388 -0.88 -58.59 31.34
CA TRP A 388 0.38 -57.86 31.45
C TRP A 388 1.29 -58.49 32.51
N LYS A 389 2.57 -58.63 32.16
CA LYS A 389 3.62 -58.88 33.15
C LYS A 389 4.25 -57.57 33.57
N ASP A 390 3.96 -57.15 34.79
CA ASP A 390 4.65 -56.06 35.44
C ASP A 390 6.09 -56.46 35.80
N PHE A 391 7.01 -55.54 35.52
CA PHE A 391 8.40 -55.63 35.93
C PHE A 391 8.70 -54.55 36.97
N ASP A 392 8.82 -54.99 38.23
CA ASP A 392 9.26 -54.16 39.34
C ASP A 392 10.76 -54.38 39.57
N ASN A 393 11.58 -53.35 39.32
CA ASN A 393 12.96 -53.37 39.76
C ASN A 393 12.99 -53.04 41.25
N THR A 394 13.34 -54.00 42.12
CA THR A 394 13.61 -53.65 43.52
C THR A 394 14.87 -52.78 43.58
N PRO A 395 14.85 -51.61 44.24
CA PRO A 395 16.01 -50.73 44.34
C PRO A 395 17.24 -51.51 44.85
N ASN A 396 18.36 -51.44 44.13
CA ASN A 396 19.65 -52.11 44.37
C ASN A 396 19.85 -53.55 43.87
N LYS A 397 18.97 -54.12 43.04
CA LYS A 397 19.28 -55.40 42.37
C LYS A 397 19.90 -55.13 40.99
N THR A 398 21.18 -55.46 40.81
CA THR A 398 21.81 -55.48 39.48
C THR A 398 21.16 -56.61 38.67
N ILE A 399 20.39 -56.26 37.63
CA ILE A 399 19.73 -57.23 36.76
C ILE A 399 20.72 -57.68 35.68
N ASP A 400 20.89 -58.99 35.55
CA ASP A 400 21.63 -59.62 34.44
C ASP A 400 20.74 -59.67 33.19
N SER A 401 21.34 -59.39 32.02
CA SER A 401 20.78 -59.62 30.68
C SER A 401 19.91 -60.88 30.52
N LYS A 402 20.32 -62.03 31.08
CA LYS A 402 19.59 -63.30 30.99
C LYS A 402 18.33 -63.34 31.84
N GLU A 403 18.33 -62.64 32.98
CA GLU A 403 17.13 -62.51 33.82
C GLU A 403 16.06 -61.71 33.06
N PHE A 404 16.46 -60.60 32.43
CA PHE A 404 15.57 -59.81 31.60
C PHE A 404 15.08 -60.57 30.35
N GLU A 405 15.97 -61.28 29.65
CA GLU A 405 15.59 -62.12 28.51
C GLU A 405 14.60 -63.23 28.89
N SER A 406 14.78 -63.85 30.07
CA SER A 406 13.85 -64.86 30.58
C SER A 406 12.46 -64.30 30.86
N LEU A 407 12.37 -63.05 31.30
CA LEU A 407 11.10 -62.36 31.54
C LEU A 407 10.40 -62.02 30.23
N LEU A 408 11.16 -61.54 29.24
CA LEU A 408 10.64 -61.33 27.90
C LEU A 408 10.09 -62.63 27.30
N LYS A 409 10.57 -63.81 27.70
CA LYS A 409 10.01 -65.11 27.24
C LYS A 409 8.70 -65.51 27.92
N ASP A 410 8.39 -65.01 29.12
CA ASP A 410 7.23 -65.44 29.94
C ASP A 410 5.88 -65.00 29.33
N LYS A 411 5.74 -63.71 29.03
CA LYS A 411 4.48 -63.12 28.51
C LYS A 411 4.71 -62.30 27.25
N GLU A 412 3.70 -62.23 26.39
CA GLU A 412 3.70 -61.40 25.19
C GLU A 412 3.67 -59.89 25.53
N TYR A 413 3.00 -59.53 26.62
CA TYR A 413 2.83 -58.16 27.11
C TYR A 413 3.66 -57.94 28.38
N VAL A 414 4.64 -57.04 28.30
CA VAL A 414 5.55 -56.70 29.41
C VAL A 414 5.49 -55.20 29.65
N LYS A 415 5.37 -54.81 30.91
CA LYS A 415 5.30 -53.42 31.36
C LYS A 415 6.38 -53.13 32.39
N LEU A 416 7.09 -52.01 32.21
CA LEU A 416 8.03 -51.53 33.22
C LEU A 416 7.33 -50.65 34.26
N ASN A 417 7.69 -50.82 35.52
CA ASN A 417 7.26 -49.96 36.63
C ASN A 417 8.42 -49.20 37.28
N ASP A 418 9.66 -49.45 36.84
CA ASP A 418 10.84 -48.74 37.28
C ASP A 418 11.92 -48.76 36.19
N ASP A 419 12.91 -47.89 36.31
CA ASP A 419 14.07 -47.83 35.41
C ASP A 419 14.93 -49.09 35.55
N ILE A 420 15.57 -49.50 34.45
CA ILE A 420 16.45 -50.66 34.37
C ILE A 420 17.85 -50.21 33.97
N ASP A 421 18.79 -50.36 34.90
CA ASP A 421 20.19 -50.05 34.67
C ASP A 421 21.03 -51.33 34.57
N PHE A 422 21.56 -51.59 33.37
CA PHE A 422 22.54 -52.65 33.15
C PHE A 422 23.97 -52.13 33.35
N SER A 423 24.45 -52.20 34.59
CA SER A 423 25.75 -51.66 35.02
C SER A 423 26.98 -52.52 34.70
N GLU A 424 26.78 -53.80 34.36
CA GLU A 424 27.84 -54.74 33.95
C GLU A 424 27.83 -54.98 32.42
N SER A 425 28.79 -55.75 31.90
CA SER A 425 28.81 -56.10 30.48
C SER A 425 27.60 -56.97 30.13
N VAL A 426 26.74 -56.46 29.26
CA VAL A 426 25.48 -57.10 28.88
C VAL A 426 25.70 -58.04 27.69
N ASN A 427 25.12 -59.24 27.76
CA ASN A 427 24.90 -60.05 26.56
C ASN A 427 23.67 -59.53 25.81
N GLU A 428 23.74 -59.46 24.49
CA GLU A 428 22.83 -60.23 23.63
C GLU A 428 21.37 -60.46 24.07
N ILE A 429 20.43 -59.50 24.09
CA ILE A 429 19.03 -59.82 24.46
C ILE A 429 18.24 -60.22 23.21
N ASP A 430 18.02 -61.52 23.05
CA ASP A 430 17.26 -62.07 21.92
C ASP A 430 15.73 -61.97 22.13
N ILE A 431 15.07 -61.26 21.23
CA ILE A 431 13.61 -61.17 21.16
C ILE A 431 13.15 -61.81 19.85
N ASN A 432 12.71 -63.07 19.94
CA ASN A 432 12.41 -63.92 18.79
C ASN A 432 10.95 -64.42 18.73
N THR A 433 10.05 -63.71 19.41
CA THR A 433 8.61 -63.99 19.43
C THR A 433 7.85 -62.66 19.36
N ASN A 434 6.53 -62.70 19.14
CA ASN A 434 5.69 -61.51 19.28
C ASN A 434 5.84 -60.93 20.69
N LYS A 435 6.16 -59.63 20.76
CA LYS A 435 6.35 -58.93 22.03
C LYS A 435 5.87 -57.50 21.98
N VAL A 436 5.35 -57.07 23.12
CA VAL A 436 4.93 -55.71 23.39
C VAL A 436 5.55 -55.31 24.70
N ILE A 437 6.47 -54.36 24.64
CA ILE A 437 7.24 -53.85 25.76
C ILE A 437 6.81 -52.40 25.97
N ASN A 438 5.94 -52.18 26.95
CA ASN A 438 5.56 -50.84 27.39
C ASN A 438 6.58 -50.37 28.44
N LEU A 439 7.41 -49.41 28.06
CA LEU A 439 8.40 -48.80 28.94
C LEU A 439 7.74 -47.87 29.96
N ASN A 440 6.48 -47.47 29.76
CA ASN A 440 5.66 -46.74 30.73
C ASN A 440 6.32 -45.48 31.34
N GLY A 441 7.10 -44.76 30.54
CA GLY A 441 7.86 -43.56 30.93
C GLY A 441 9.27 -43.86 31.47
N HIS A 442 9.59 -45.12 31.74
CA HIS A 442 10.86 -45.56 32.29
C HIS A 442 11.96 -45.72 31.23
N THR A 443 13.18 -45.82 31.72
CA THR A 443 14.40 -45.94 30.92
C THR A 443 15.02 -47.32 31.09
N ILE A 444 15.40 -47.93 29.97
CA ILE A 444 16.36 -49.03 29.94
C ILE A 444 17.72 -48.46 29.55
N GLU A 445 18.66 -48.43 30.49
CA GLU A 445 20.02 -47.94 30.28
C GLU A 445 21.03 -49.10 30.24
N MET A 446 21.90 -49.09 29.23
CA MET A 446 23.03 -50.02 29.09
C MET A 446 24.35 -49.28 29.16
N TYR A 447 25.28 -49.71 30.03
CA TYR A 447 26.60 -49.08 30.24
C TYR A 447 27.76 -49.73 29.45
N ARG A 448 27.68 -51.03 29.15
CA ARG A 448 28.72 -51.77 28.40
C ARG A 448 28.08 -52.93 27.64
N SER A 449 28.40 -53.08 26.35
CA SER A 449 28.07 -54.31 25.61
C SER A 449 29.32 -55.04 25.12
N LEU A 450 29.13 -56.33 24.81
CA LEU A 450 30.16 -57.16 24.20
C LEU A 450 30.42 -56.73 22.75
N ALA A 451 31.71 -56.66 22.40
CA ALA A 451 32.14 -56.21 21.07
C ALA A 451 31.42 -56.99 19.93
N GLY A 452 30.81 -56.26 18.99
CA GLY A 452 30.20 -56.81 17.79
C GLY A 452 28.81 -57.45 17.97
N LYS A 453 28.13 -57.23 19.11
CA LYS A 453 26.74 -57.66 19.32
C LYS A 453 25.80 -56.46 19.50
N SER A 454 24.52 -56.67 19.18
CA SER A 454 23.48 -55.68 19.46
C SER A 454 23.01 -55.79 20.92
N PHE A 455 22.36 -54.76 21.45
CA PHE A 455 21.75 -54.86 22.78
C PHE A 455 20.43 -55.66 22.71
N PHE A 456 19.51 -55.24 21.84
CA PHE A 456 18.29 -55.97 21.50
C PHE A 456 18.38 -56.56 20.09
N ASN A 457 18.37 -57.88 20.01
CA ASN A 457 18.30 -58.62 18.75
C ASN A 457 16.84 -59.02 18.47
N CYS A 458 16.16 -58.20 17.68
CA CYS A 458 14.76 -58.35 17.31
C CYS A 458 14.64 -59.15 16.01
N SER A 459 14.42 -60.47 16.11
CA SER A 459 14.48 -61.37 14.94
C SER A 459 13.32 -62.36 14.85
N GLY A 460 13.17 -62.97 13.67
CA GLY A 460 12.25 -64.10 13.43
C GLY A 460 11.10 -63.77 12.47
N GLU A 461 10.77 -64.74 11.62
CA GLU A 461 9.82 -64.57 10.53
C GLU A 461 8.40 -64.28 11.04
N ASN A 462 7.84 -63.16 10.60
CA ASN A 462 6.49 -62.68 10.97
C ASN A 462 6.32 -62.26 12.43
N ASN A 463 7.39 -62.19 13.23
CA ASN A 463 7.29 -61.68 14.59
C ASN A 463 7.07 -60.15 14.57
N THR A 464 6.18 -59.68 15.44
CA THR A 464 5.98 -58.24 15.71
C THR A 464 6.50 -57.91 17.10
N ILE A 465 7.49 -57.03 17.15
CA ILE A 465 8.15 -56.59 18.39
C ILE A 465 7.88 -55.09 18.51
N THR A 466 7.20 -54.70 19.58
CA THR A 466 6.79 -53.32 19.81
C THR A 466 7.42 -52.79 21.08
N PHE A 467 8.13 -51.68 21.00
CA PHE A 467 8.49 -50.86 22.16
C PHE A 467 7.62 -49.61 22.15
N MET A 468 7.12 -49.23 23.32
CA MET A 468 6.32 -48.01 23.46
C MET A 468 6.60 -47.25 24.75
N ASN A 469 6.48 -45.93 24.69
CA ASN A 469 6.40 -45.02 25.84
C ASN A 469 7.58 -45.05 26.79
N GLY A 470 8.76 -44.60 26.39
CA GLY A 470 9.90 -44.50 27.32
C GLY A 470 11.22 -44.38 26.60
N SER A 471 12.30 -44.79 27.25
CA SER A 471 13.65 -44.58 26.72
C SER A 471 14.49 -45.85 26.71
N ILE A 472 15.28 -46.03 25.64
CA ILE A 472 16.33 -47.03 25.52
C ILE A 472 17.63 -46.27 25.30
N VAL A 473 18.54 -46.34 26.26
CA VAL A 473 19.74 -45.52 26.30
C VAL A 473 20.99 -46.40 26.34
N GLY A 474 21.89 -46.17 25.39
CA GLY A 474 23.23 -46.76 25.40
C GLY A 474 24.28 -45.73 25.77
N VAL A 475 24.95 -45.92 26.91
CA VAL A 475 26.08 -45.12 27.38
C VAL A 475 27.33 -46.00 27.32
N GLY A 476 28.45 -45.44 26.85
CA GLY A 476 29.72 -46.17 26.90
C GLY A 476 30.88 -45.31 27.34
N ASN A 477 31.97 -45.99 27.67
CA ASN A 477 33.23 -45.39 28.07
C ASN A 477 34.22 -45.38 26.91
N ASP A 478 34.74 -44.19 26.62
CA ASP A 478 35.81 -43.92 25.68
C ASP A 478 36.99 -44.89 25.87
N LYS A 479 37.14 -45.91 24.99
CA LYS A 479 38.36 -46.16 24.19
C LYS A 479 38.61 -47.60 23.70
N THR A 480 37.88 -48.64 24.10
CA THR A 480 38.18 -49.99 23.58
C THR A 480 36.98 -50.92 23.72
N ASN A 481 36.58 -51.54 22.59
CA ASN A 481 35.54 -52.58 22.38
C ASN A 481 34.17 -52.05 21.95
N ALA A 482 33.90 -52.22 20.65
CA ALA A 482 32.80 -51.66 19.89
C ALA A 482 31.47 -52.38 20.10
N VAL A 483 30.55 -51.74 20.80
CA VAL A 483 29.11 -52.01 20.64
C VAL A 483 28.67 -51.31 19.37
N SER A 484 28.17 -52.05 18.38
CA SER A 484 27.80 -51.45 17.10
C SER A 484 26.38 -50.89 17.10
N THR A 485 25.44 -51.50 17.83
CA THR A 485 23.99 -51.28 17.60
C THR A 485 23.14 -51.48 18.87
N LEU A 486 22.22 -50.55 19.20
CA LEU A 486 21.24 -50.77 20.28
C LEU A 486 20.16 -51.76 19.88
N ILE A 487 19.46 -51.53 18.77
CA ILE A 487 18.40 -52.40 18.29
C ILE A 487 18.76 -52.93 16.91
N TYR A 488 19.00 -54.22 16.80
CA TYR A 488 19.16 -54.91 15.53
C TYR A 488 17.85 -55.59 15.15
N CYS A 489 17.41 -55.43 13.90
CA CYS A 489 16.19 -56.09 13.41
C CYS A 489 16.41 -56.86 12.11
N LYS A 490 15.97 -58.13 12.09
CA LYS A 490 16.11 -59.03 10.94
C LYS A 490 14.88 -59.91 10.73
N LYS A 491 14.30 -59.87 9.53
CA LYS A 491 13.11 -60.65 9.12
C LYS A 491 11.86 -60.49 10.03
N ALA A 492 11.85 -59.49 10.90
CA ALA A 492 10.77 -59.21 11.85
C ALA A 492 10.16 -57.82 11.58
N LYS A 493 9.00 -57.57 12.20
CA LYS A 493 8.38 -56.25 12.26
C LYS A 493 8.74 -55.59 13.59
N LEU A 494 9.44 -54.46 13.54
CA LEU A 494 9.77 -53.66 14.73
C LEU A 494 8.89 -52.41 14.73
N VAL A 495 8.24 -52.12 15.86
CA VAL A 495 7.43 -50.92 16.05
C VAL A 495 7.99 -50.13 17.24
N LEU A 496 8.35 -48.88 17.00
CA LEU A 496 8.70 -47.91 18.03
C LEU A 496 7.63 -46.82 18.04
N ASP A 497 6.89 -46.71 19.15
CA ASP A 497 5.82 -45.71 19.30
C ASP A 497 6.05 -44.88 20.56
N ASN A 498 6.35 -43.59 20.38
CA ASN A 498 6.68 -42.69 21.48
C ASN A 498 7.88 -43.19 22.33
N VAL A 499 8.97 -43.60 21.64
CA VAL A 499 10.20 -44.12 22.28
C VAL A 499 11.40 -43.22 21.97
N ASN A 500 12.22 -42.95 22.98
CA ASN A 500 13.53 -42.31 22.82
C ASN A 500 14.62 -43.39 22.73
N VAL A 501 15.27 -43.56 21.58
CA VAL A 501 16.41 -44.48 21.41
C VAL A 501 17.69 -43.67 21.23
N ILE A 502 18.49 -43.56 22.29
CA ILE A 502 19.64 -42.66 22.34
C ILE A 502 20.92 -43.46 22.61
N HIS A 503 21.85 -43.46 21.66
CA HIS A 503 23.17 -44.05 21.84
C HIS A 503 24.27 -42.99 21.87
N LYS A 504 24.92 -42.83 23.02
CA LYS A 504 25.89 -41.74 23.29
C LYS A 504 27.36 -42.13 23.01
N GLU A 505 27.62 -43.29 22.42
CA GLU A 505 28.98 -43.79 22.16
C GLU A 505 29.56 -43.33 20.80
N PHE A 506 30.89 -43.22 20.72
CA PHE A 506 31.60 -43.05 19.45
C PHE A 506 31.38 -44.28 18.54
N THR A 507 31.04 -44.06 17.26
CA THR A 507 30.78 -45.09 16.23
C THR A 507 29.57 -46.02 16.48
N SER A 508 28.64 -45.58 17.33
CA SER A 508 27.42 -46.31 17.67
C SER A 508 26.31 -46.24 16.62
N THR A 509 25.45 -47.25 16.60
CA THR A 509 24.21 -47.27 15.82
C THR A 509 23.00 -47.40 16.76
N SER A 510 21.94 -46.60 16.61
CA SER A 510 20.72 -46.82 17.40
C SER A 510 19.91 -47.98 16.82
N ILE A 511 19.66 -47.97 15.51
CA ILE A 511 18.88 -49.01 14.83
C ILE A 511 19.62 -49.50 13.60
N GLU A 512 19.85 -50.80 13.52
CA GLU A 512 20.39 -51.47 12.33
C GLU A 512 19.40 -52.52 11.84
N THR A 513 19.19 -52.57 10.51
CA THR A 513 18.24 -53.50 9.90
C THR A 513 18.88 -54.28 8.77
N GLU A 514 18.50 -55.56 8.66
CA GLU A 514 18.98 -56.48 7.63
C GLU A 514 17.87 -57.43 7.14
N ASP A 515 18.05 -57.95 5.92
CA ASP A 515 17.31 -59.08 5.34
C ASP A 515 15.78 -59.02 5.54
N GLY A 516 15.12 -57.99 5.00
CA GLY A 516 13.66 -57.93 4.90
C GLY A 516 12.94 -57.57 6.20
N ALA A 517 13.60 -56.91 7.15
CA ALA A 517 12.92 -56.32 8.30
C ALA A 517 11.92 -55.23 7.87
N ASN A 518 10.89 -55.01 8.69
CA ASN A 518 9.90 -53.95 8.50
C ASN A 518 9.80 -53.12 9.78
N VAL A 519 10.37 -51.92 9.76
CA VAL A 519 10.44 -51.05 10.94
C VAL A 519 9.46 -49.90 10.80
N THR A 520 8.69 -49.64 11.85
CA THR A 520 7.79 -48.49 11.97
C THR A 520 8.21 -47.65 13.16
N ILE A 521 8.47 -46.36 12.94
CA ILE A 521 8.92 -45.41 13.96
C ILE A 521 7.91 -44.26 13.99
N LYS A 522 7.23 -44.07 15.12
CA LYS A 522 6.18 -43.07 15.32
C LYS A 522 6.44 -42.26 16.56
N LYS A 523 6.31 -40.93 16.46
CA LYS A 523 6.42 -39.99 17.60
C LYS A 523 7.69 -40.22 18.44
N SER A 524 8.75 -40.74 17.82
CA SER A 524 9.92 -41.28 18.51
C SER A 524 11.14 -40.41 18.23
N ASN A 525 12.14 -40.51 19.09
CA ASN A 525 13.38 -39.76 18.99
C ASN A 525 14.57 -40.73 18.91
N ILE A 526 15.22 -40.80 17.75
CA ILE A 526 16.32 -41.74 17.50
C ILE A 526 17.61 -40.97 17.28
N VAL A 527 18.57 -41.10 18.18
CA VAL A 527 19.82 -40.33 18.14
C VAL A 527 21.02 -41.21 18.40
N ALA A 528 22.00 -41.21 17.50
CA ALA A 528 23.29 -41.88 17.70
C ALA A 528 24.38 -41.25 16.80
N HIS A 529 25.55 -41.86 16.73
CA HIS A 529 26.48 -41.55 15.64
C HIS A 529 25.86 -41.97 14.28
N TYR A 530 25.29 -43.17 14.23
CA TYR A 530 24.46 -43.68 13.13
C TYR A 530 23.05 -43.93 13.67
N ALA A 531 22.12 -42.98 13.57
CA ALA A 531 20.79 -43.20 14.17
C ALA A 531 20.08 -44.39 13.52
N ILE A 532 20.07 -44.47 12.19
CA ILE A 532 19.48 -45.57 11.44
C ILE A 532 20.45 -46.04 10.36
N LYS A 533 20.71 -47.34 10.32
CA LYS A 533 21.43 -48.02 9.24
C LYS A 533 20.53 -49.08 8.61
N ASN A 534 20.24 -48.94 7.32
CA ASN A 534 19.29 -49.81 6.62
C ASN A 534 19.96 -50.61 5.49
N THR A 535 19.79 -51.94 5.56
CA THR A 535 20.20 -52.88 4.53
C THR A 535 19.03 -53.78 4.14
N LYS A 536 18.58 -53.70 2.88
CA LYS A 536 17.54 -54.56 2.28
C LYS A 536 16.25 -54.66 3.10
N SER A 537 15.92 -53.63 3.87
CA SER A 537 14.73 -53.61 4.74
C SER A 537 13.87 -52.39 4.46
N THR A 538 12.64 -52.40 4.97
CA THR A 538 11.70 -51.27 4.84
C THR A 538 11.58 -50.56 6.18
N ILE A 539 11.76 -49.24 6.19
CA ILE A 539 11.58 -48.41 7.38
C ILE A 539 10.59 -47.30 7.06
N ASN A 540 9.56 -47.15 7.90
CA ASN A 540 8.59 -46.08 7.83
C ASN A 540 8.71 -45.20 9.09
N ILE A 541 8.87 -43.90 8.91
CA ILE A 541 9.10 -42.91 9.95
C ILE A 541 8.03 -41.83 9.86
N GLU A 542 7.32 -41.58 10.96
CA GLU A 542 6.20 -40.63 11.05
C GLU A 542 6.30 -39.81 12.35
N ASP A 543 6.12 -38.49 12.26
CA ASP A 543 6.09 -37.56 13.41
C ASP A 543 7.29 -37.70 14.38
N SER A 544 8.44 -38.12 13.86
CA SER A 544 9.61 -38.52 14.65
C SER A 544 10.82 -37.61 14.42
N HIS A 545 11.77 -37.64 15.36
CA HIS A 545 13.08 -36.99 15.23
C HIS A 545 14.19 -38.03 15.03
N ILE A 546 15.00 -37.88 13.97
CA ILE A 546 16.18 -38.72 13.70
C ILE A 546 17.42 -37.82 13.68
N GLY A 547 18.35 -38.01 14.62
CA GLY A 547 19.51 -37.14 14.80
C GLY A 547 20.83 -37.88 14.75
N SER A 548 21.88 -37.24 14.22
CA SER A 548 23.26 -37.73 14.36
C SER A 548 24.18 -36.78 15.13
N ASP A 549 25.18 -37.35 15.82
CA ASP A 549 26.19 -36.58 16.54
C ASP A 549 27.03 -35.73 15.57
N ASP A 550 26.91 -34.41 15.66
CA ASP A 550 27.51 -33.48 14.73
C ASP A 550 29.01 -33.21 14.95
N ARG A 551 29.59 -33.72 16.04
CA ARG A 551 31.02 -33.55 16.37
C ARG A 551 31.94 -34.37 15.48
N ILE A 552 31.42 -35.42 14.85
CA ILE A 552 32.19 -36.39 14.07
C ILE A 552 31.82 -36.29 12.59
N VAL A 553 32.81 -36.37 11.70
CA VAL A 553 32.62 -36.11 10.25
C VAL A 553 31.77 -37.20 9.57
N CYS A 554 31.92 -38.46 9.98
CA CYS A 554 31.28 -39.61 9.34
C CYS A 554 29.90 -39.99 9.91
N SER A 555 29.36 -39.21 10.85
CA SER A 555 28.05 -39.51 11.43
C SER A 555 26.91 -39.26 10.45
N LYS A 556 25.89 -40.13 10.52
CA LYS A 556 24.72 -40.08 9.64
C LYS A 556 23.47 -40.33 10.45
N ALA A 557 22.43 -39.53 10.26
CA ALA A 557 21.15 -39.79 10.88
C ALA A 557 20.48 -40.98 10.19
N ILE A 558 20.59 -41.02 8.86
CA ILE A 558 20.11 -42.09 8.00
C ILE A 558 21.26 -42.53 7.08
N ASP A 559 21.71 -43.77 7.26
CA ASP A 559 22.63 -44.47 6.38
C ASP A 559 21.89 -45.57 5.61
N LEU A 560 21.43 -45.24 4.40
CA LEU A 560 20.64 -46.13 3.56
C LEU A 560 21.55 -46.89 2.58
N LEU A 561 22.04 -48.04 3.01
CA LEU A 561 22.88 -48.91 2.18
C LEU A 561 22.08 -49.58 1.06
N SER A 562 20.88 -50.06 1.36
CA SER A 562 19.90 -50.59 0.39
C SER A 562 18.54 -50.79 1.06
N GLY A 563 17.47 -51.02 0.28
CA GLY A 563 16.11 -51.15 0.80
C GLY A 563 15.31 -49.86 0.66
N THR A 564 14.29 -49.68 1.50
CA THR A 564 13.35 -48.55 1.39
C THR A 564 13.24 -47.81 2.71
N ILE A 565 13.29 -46.47 2.67
CA ILE A 565 12.96 -45.62 3.81
C ILE A 565 11.93 -44.59 3.38
N ASN A 566 10.82 -44.52 4.11
CA ASN A 566 9.78 -43.50 3.95
C ASN A 566 9.74 -42.64 5.21
N VAL A 567 9.80 -41.32 5.04
CA VAL A 567 9.78 -40.34 6.13
C VAL A 567 8.65 -39.34 5.91
N ILE A 568 7.82 -39.10 6.92
CA ILE A 568 6.66 -38.21 6.86
C ILE A 568 6.61 -37.34 8.13
N LYS A 569 6.42 -36.03 7.99
CA LYS A 569 6.24 -35.08 9.12
C LYS A 569 7.34 -35.15 10.19
N SER A 570 8.56 -35.39 9.76
CA SER A 570 9.68 -35.70 10.65
C SER A 570 10.80 -34.68 10.57
N ASN A 571 11.64 -34.65 11.62
CA ASN A 571 12.82 -33.80 11.69
C ASN A 571 14.08 -34.65 11.64
N ILE A 572 14.94 -34.39 10.66
CA ILE A 572 16.23 -35.07 10.50
C ILE A 572 17.34 -34.06 10.73
N THR A 573 18.25 -34.35 11.65
CA THR A 573 19.37 -33.44 11.98
C THR A 573 20.71 -34.17 11.96
N GLY A 574 21.78 -33.47 11.60
CA GLY A 574 23.12 -34.03 11.67
C GLY A 574 24.16 -33.18 10.94
N LYS A 575 25.40 -33.66 10.90
CA LYS A 575 26.44 -33.04 10.07
C LYS A 575 26.30 -33.41 8.59
N ASN A 576 26.14 -34.70 8.32
CA ASN A 576 25.80 -35.25 7.01
C ASN A 576 24.60 -36.20 7.18
N PRO A 577 23.42 -35.65 7.51
CA PRO A 577 22.35 -36.44 8.10
C PRO A 577 21.87 -37.59 7.21
N ILE A 578 21.89 -37.45 5.89
CA ILE A 578 21.30 -38.47 5.00
C ILE A 578 22.29 -38.88 3.93
N VAL A 579 22.55 -40.19 3.84
CA VAL A 579 23.29 -40.82 2.76
C VAL A 579 22.47 -41.96 2.17
N ASN A 580 22.20 -41.90 0.86
CA ASN A 580 21.51 -42.94 0.11
C ASN A 580 22.47 -43.64 -0.86
N ASP A 581 23.04 -44.76 -0.41
CA ASP A 581 24.03 -45.51 -1.14
C ASP A 581 23.44 -46.33 -2.28
N ASN A 582 22.32 -47.04 -2.07
CA ASN A 582 21.68 -47.85 -3.12
C ASN A 582 20.21 -48.21 -2.80
N GLY A 583 19.50 -47.37 -2.04
CA GLY A 583 18.11 -47.61 -1.63
C GLY A 583 17.08 -46.74 -2.35
N SER A 584 15.82 -46.87 -1.96
CA SER A 584 14.71 -45.98 -2.30
C SER A 584 14.37 -45.13 -1.08
N LEU A 585 14.59 -43.83 -1.18
CA LEU A 585 14.31 -42.88 -0.11
C LEU A 585 13.15 -41.98 -0.53
N THR A 586 12.12 -41.90 0.30
CA THR A 586 11.03 -40.94 0.12
C THR A 586 10.88 -40.10 1.39
N ILE A 587 10.88 -38.77 1.26
CA ILE A 587 10.68 -37.83 2.37
C ILE A 587 9.53 -36.90 2.00
N LYS A 588 8.56 -36.75 2.91
CA LYS A 588 7.37 -35.91 2.74
C LYS A 588 7.15 -35.01 3.95
N GLU A 589 6.78 -33.74 3.75
CA GLU A 589 6.34 -32.83 4.82
C GLU A 589 7.35 -32.72 5.98
N SER A 590 8.64 -32.88 5.70
CA SER A 590 9.68 -33.07 6.73
C SER A 590 10.76 -32.00 6.62
N THR A 591 11.49 -31.79 7.72
CA THR A 591 12.62 -30.86 7.76
C THR A 591 13.94 -31.62 7.88
N VAL A 592 14.91 -31.28 7.03
CA VAL A 592 16.29 -31.76 7.11
C VAL A 592 17.22 -30.59 7.45
N SER A 593 17.89 -30.66 8.59
CA SER A 593 18.84 -29.63 9.04
C SER A 593 20.25 -30.20 9.09
N SER A 594 21.16 -29.61 8.30
CA SER A 594 22.53 -30.09 8.15
C SER A 594 23.57 -29.03 8.50
N LYS A 595 24.67 -29.45 9.14
CA LYS A 595 25.86 -28.58 9.32
C LYS A 595 26.81 -28.59 8.12
N ASP A 596 26.76 -29.60 7.25
CA ASP A 596 27.62 -29.69 6.06
C ASP A 596 26.82 -30.03 4.79
N LEU A 597 26.50 -31.30 4.51
CA LEU A 597 25.67 -31.69 3.36
C LEU A 597 24.37 -32.35 3.83
N ALA A 598 23.21 -31.87 3.39
CA ALA A 598 21.93 -32.39 3.89
C ALA A 598 21.56 -33.77 3.32
N VAL A 599 21.70 -33.95 2.01
CA VAL A 599 21.37 -35.20 1.33
C VAL A 599 22.46 -35.57 0.33
N GLU A 600 23.10 -36.72 0.54
CA GLU A 600 24.00 -37.33 -0.44
C GLU A 600 23.35 -38.55 -1.08
N VAL A 601 23.22 -38.54 -2.41
CA VAL A 601 22.69 -39.65 -3.20
C VAL A 601 23.82 -40.24 -4.03
N ASN A 602 24.16 -41.51 -3.80
CA ASN A 602 25.27 -42.20 -4.47
C ASN A 602 24.80 -43.21 -5.52
N LYS A 603 23.89 -44.15 -5.18
CA LYS A 603 23.25 -45.05 -6.16
C LYS A 603 21.74 -45.17 -6.05
N GLY A 604 21.15 -44.64 -4.98
CA GLY A 604 19.72 -44.79 -4.72
C GLY A 604 18.82 -43.83 -5.49
N GLU A 605 17.53 -44.16 -5.50
CA GLU A 605 16.45 -43.25 -5.92
C GLU A 605 16.01 -42.43 -4.71
N THR A 606 15.82 -41.11 -4.89
CA THR A 606 15.42 -40.21 -3.80
C THR A 606 14.30 -39.30 -4.26
N ASN A 607 13.19 -39.30 -3.52
CA ASN A 607 12.00 -38.52 -3.77
C ASN A 607 11.73 -37.59 -2.58
N LEU A 608 11.64 -36.28 -2.81
CA LEU A 608 11.42 -35.26 -1.78
C LEU A 608 10.16 -34.45 -2.12
N TYR A 609 9.18 -34.43 -1.22
CA TYR A 609 7.90 -33.75 -1.41
C TYR A 609 7.56 -32.81 -0.25
N ASN A 610 7.28 -31.53 -0.53
CA ASN A 610 6.88 -30.56 0.48
C ASN A 610 7.82 -30.52 1.70
N CYS A 611 9.13 -30.54 1.46
CA CYS A 611 10.14 -30.61 2.53
C CYS A 611 10.90 -29.28 2.69
N VAL A 612 11.54 -29.10 3.84
CA VAL A 612 12.42 -27.97 4.11
C VAL A 612 13.84 -28.47 4.33
N ILE A 613 14.82 -27.94 3.59
CA ILE A 613 16.24 -28.25 3.76
C ILE A 613 16.96 -27.00 4.25
N ASN A 614 17.55 -27.08 5.43
CA ASN A 614 18.34 -26.02 6.03
C ASN A 614 19.79 -26.47 6.23
N GLY A 615 20.75 -25.57 6.04
CA GLY A 615 22.13 -25.88 6.41
C GLY A 615 23.21 -25.15 5.62
N LYS A 616 24.35 -25.83 5.45
CA LYS A 616 25.46 -25.33 4.65
C LYS A 616 25.31 -25.70 3.17
N ASN A 617 25.15 -26.98 2.86
CA ASN A 617 24.88 -27.50 1.52
C ASN A 617 23.61 -28.35 1.51
N GLY A 618 22.88 -28.32 0.40
CA GLY A 618 21.59 -28.99 0.26
C GLY A 618 21.73 -30.43 -0.23
N ILE A 619 21.52 -30.64 -1.52
CA ILE A 619 21.45 -31.97 -2.15
C ILE A 619 22.64 -32.16 -3.08
N LYS A 620 23.30 -33.32 -2.96
CA LYS A 620 24.33 -33.77 -3.89
C LYS A 620 23.93 -35.12 -4.49
N ASN A 621 23.83 -35.17 -5.82
CA ASN A 621 23.62 -36.42 -6.56
C ASN A 621 24.92 -36.83 -7.27
N LYS A 622 25.55 -37.90 -6.78
CA LYS A 622 26.73 -38.53 -7.36
C LYS A 622 26.30 -39.77 -8.15
N ASN A 623 26.49 -39.77 -9.46
CA ASN A 623 26.62 -41.00 -10.25
C ASN A 623 25.46 -42.04 -10.15
N SER A 624 24.18 -41.63 -10.14
CA SER A 624 23.00 -42.52 -10.24
C SER A 624 21.64 -41.94 -10.71
N LYS A 625 20.60 -42.78 -10.57
CA LYS A 625 19.15 -42.62 -10.74
C LYS A 625 18.61 -41.24 -10.38
N ASN A 626 17.46 -40.93 -10.98
CA ASN A 626 16.80 -39.64 -10.87
C ASN A 626 16.49 -39.29 -9.40
N VAL A 627 16.79 -38.05 -9.03
CA VAL A 627 16.25 -37.42 -7.82
C VAL A 627 15.04 -36.59 -8.24
N TYR A 628 13.90 -36.81 -7.58
CA TYR A 628 12.67 -36.07 -7.84
C TYR A 628 12.35 -35.16 -6.66
N ILE A 629 12.10 -33.90 -6.96
CA ILE A 629 11.86 -32.82 -6.00
C ILE A 629 10.53 -32.16 -6.36
N HIS A 630 9.65 -31.99 -5.37
CA HIS A 630 8.36 -31.33 -5.53
C HIS A 630 8.05 -30.46 -4.31
N ASP A 631 7.69 -29.19 -4.51
CA ASP A 631 7.34 -28.24 -3.44
C ASP A 631 8.43 -28.11 -2.34
N LEU A 632 9.71 -28.10 -2.73
CA LEU A 632 10.81 -28.10 -1.77
C LEU A 632 11.31 -26.68 -1.46
N ASN A 633 11.54 -26.38 -0.19
CA ASN A 633 12.19 -25.14 0.25
C ASN A 633 13.63 -25.43 0.71
N ILE A 634 14.62 -25.02 -0.08
CA ILE A 634 16.05 -25.17 0.25
C ILE A 634 16.61 -23.82 0.69
N ASN A 635 17.01 -23.72 1.96
CA ASN A 635 17.68 -22.54 2.52
C ASN A 635 19.06 -22.92 3.08
N VAL A 636 20.06 -22.79 2.24
CA VAL A 636 21.45 -23.15 2.56
C VAL A 636 22.38 -21.95 2.51
N SER A 637 23.58 -22.06 3.06
CA SER A 637 24.57 -20.97 3.06
C SER A 637 25.58 -21.02 1.92
N ASP A 638 25.70 -22.15 1.24
CA ASP A 638 26.71 -22.41 0.20
C ASP A 638 26.04 -22.99 -1.05
N ARG A 639 26.21 -24.29 -1.33
CA ARG A 639 25.66 -24.96 -2.52
C ARG A 639 24.32 -25.64 -2.25
N ALA A 640 23.26 -25.23 -2.94
CA ALA A 640 21.91 -25.77 -2.72
C ALA A 640 21.69 -27.10 -3.45
N ILE A 641 21.93 -27.16 -4.76
CA ILE A 641 21.79 -28.39 -5.55
C ILE A 641 23.07 -28.62 -6.36
N TYR A 642 23.61 -29.83 -6.22
CA TYR A 642 24.83 -30.24 -6.91
C TYR A 642 24.63 -31.58 -7.64
N ILE A 643 24.86 -31.57 -8.97
CA ILE A 643 24.59 -32.68 -9.89
C ILE A 643 25.91 -33.12 -10.53
N ASP A 644 26.37 -34.34 -10.23
CA ASP A 644 27.60 -34.92 -10.78
C ASP A 644 27.30 -36.09 -11.74
N ASN A 645 28.09 -36.22 -12.82
CA ASN A 645 28.30 -37.44 -13.63
C ASN A 645 27.04 -38.17 -14.16
N ASP A 646 26.57 -37.85 -15.38
CA ASP A 646 25.52 -38.62 -16.09
C ASP A 646 24.20 -38.82 -15.28
N THR A 647 23.92 -37.98 -14.29
CA THR A 647 22.74 -38.07 -13.40
C THR A 647 21.66 -37.05 -13.72
N LYS A 648 20.44 -37.27 -13.22
CA LYS A 648 19.32 -36.32 -13.37
C LYS A 648 18.73 -35.88 -12.03
N ILE A 649 18.44 -34.59 -11.90
CA ILE A 649 17.52 -34.06 -10.88
C ILE A 649 16.35 -33.37 -11.58
N SER A 650 15.13 -33.70 -11.17
CA SER A 650 13.90 -33.05 -11.66
C SER A 650 13.20 -32.34 -10.50
N GLY A 651 13.05 -31.01 -10.57
CA GLY A 651 12.41 -30.20 -9.55
C GLY A 651 11.16 -29.47 -10.06
N TYR A 652 10.10 -29.46 -9.25
CA TYR A 652 8.88 -28.70 -9.50
C TYR A 652 8.56 -27.82 -8.29
N SER A 653 8.13 -26.57 -8.53
CA SER A 653 7.67 -25.65 -7.47
C SER A 653 8.68 -25.49 -6.34
N THR A 654 9.97 -25.32 -6.67
CA THR A 654 11.05 -25.35 -5.69
C THR A 654 11.52 -23.92 -5.37
N TYR A 655 11.56 -23.57 -4.09
CA TYR A 655 12.20 -22.34 -3.60
C TYR A 655 13.64 -22.65 -3.20
N ILE A 656 14.61 -21.98 -3.81
CA ILE A 656 16.03 -22.22 -3.60
C ILE A 656 16.72 -20.94 -3.15
N LYS A 657 17.39 -21.02 -2.00
CA LYS A 657 18.23 -19.96 -1.45
C LYS A 657 19.60 -20.51 -1.08
N GLY A 658 20.65 -19.98 -1.72
CA GLY A 658 22.04 -20.36 -1.51
C GLY A 658 22.99 -19.36 -2.17
N ASN A 659 24.31 -19.53 -1.98
CA ASN A 659 25.29 -18.75 -2.76
C ASN A 659 25.39 -19.32 -4.18
N THR A 660 25.42 -20.64 -4.31
CA THR A 660 25.29 -21.35 -5.59
C THR A 660 23.98 -22.13 -5.57
N ALA A 661 23.01 -21.75 -6.39
CA ALA A 661 21.69 -22.39 -6.38
C ALA A 661 21.75 -23.77 -7.05
N ILE A 662 22.25 -23.86 -8.29
CA ILE A 662 22.35 -25.13 -9.01
C ILE A 662 23.69 -25.23 -9.72
N GLU A 663 24.47 -26.26 -9.39
CA GLU A 663 25.73 -26.61 -10.06
C GLU A 663 25.58 -27.97 -10.77
N VAL A 664 25.85 -27.99 -12.07
CA VAL A 664 25.77 -29.18 -12.94
C VAL A 664 27.14 -29.50 -13.53
N ASN A 665 27.67 -30.68 -13.19
CA ASN A 665 28.99 -31.14 -13.57
C ASN A 665 28.95 -32.37 -14.47
N TYR A 666 29.92 -32.46 -15.40
CA TYR A 666 30.26 -33.64 -16.21
C TYR A 666 29.04 -34.46 -16.70
N LYS A 667 28.37 -34.01 -17.76
CA LYS A 667 27.17 -34.67 -18.35
C LYS A 667 25.94 -34.82 -17.44
N GLY A 668 25.94 -34.24 -16.24
CA GLY A 668 24.73 -34.15 -15.41
C GLY A 668 23.60 -33.39 -16.11
N LYS A 669 22.36 -33.69 -15.76
CA LYS A 669 21.14 -33.12 -16.33
C LYS A 669 20.21 -32.57 -15.25
N GLY A 670 20.02 -31.26 -15.18
CA GLY A 670 19.00 -30.63 -14.34
C GLY A 670 17.75 -30.28 -15.15
N TYR A 671 16.57 -30.62 -14.65
CA TYR A 671 15.30 -30.12 -15.18
C TYR A 671 14.50 -29.49 -14.03
N PHE A 672 14.17 -28.21 -14.13
CA PHE A 672 13.45 -27.49 -13.08
C PHE A 672 12.29 -26.71 -13.71
N ASN A 673 11.09 -26.89 -13.16
CA ASN A 673 9.87 -26.22 -13.61
C ASN A 673 9.24 -25.43 -12.44
N ASN A 674 8.76 -24.21 -12.69
CA ASN A 674 8.14 -23.33 -11.69
C ASN A 674 9.03 -23.09 -10.46
N CYS A 675 10.33 -22.87 -10.62
CA CYS A 675 11.25 -22.68 -9.49
C CYS A 675 11.57 -21.20 -9.22
N GLU A 676 11.72 -20.85 -7.95
CA GLU A 676 12.12 -19.51 -7.50
C GLU A 676 13.52 -19.57 -6.88
N VAL A 677 14.43 -18.73 -7.39
CA VAL A 677 15.82 -18.72 -6.95
C VAL A 677 16.19 -17.36 -6.36
N HIS A 678 16.66 -17.38 -5.12
CA HIS A 678 17.07 -16.20 -4.34
C HIS A 678 18.52 -16.30 -3.89
N GLU A 679 19.23 -15.18 -3.96
CA GLU A 679 20.56 -15.08 -3.37
C GLU A 679 20.52 -14.87 -1.86
N LYS A 680 21.58 -15.36 -1.18
CA LYS A 680 21.76 -15.15 0.26
C LYS A 680 22.79 -14.09 0.61
N ARG A 681 23.79 -13.82 -0.26
CA ARG A 681 24.85 -12.82 -0.06
C ARG A 681 25.27 -12.20 -1.40
N LYS A 682 25.65 -10.92 -1.39
CA LYS A 682 26.35 -10.22 -2.50
C LYS A 682 27.77 -10.79 -2.65
N ILE A 683 27.88 -11.96 -3.27
CA ILE A 683 29.15 -12.52 -3.71
C ILE A 683 29.07 -12.52 -5.24
N ASP A 684 30.15 -12.20 -5.93
CA ASP A 684 30.22 -12.11 -7.41
C ASP A 684 30.06 -13.47 -8.13
N GLU A 685 29.37 -14.45 -7.53
CA GLU A 685 29.26 -15.82 -8.03
C GLU A 685 27.86 -16.16 -8.58
N PHE A 686 27.86 -16.93 -9.66
CA PHE A 686 26.69 -17.24 -10.47
C PHE A 686 25.62 -18.05 -9.73
N LYS A 687 24.34 -17.68 -9.89
CA LYS A 687 23.18 -18.46 -9.44
C LYS A 687 23.15 -19.89 -10.01
N PHE A 688 23.63 -20.06 -11.24
CA PHE A 688 23.68 -21.34 -11.94
C PHE A 688 25.07 -21.56 -12.54
N ILE A 689 25.62 -22.77 -12.37
CA ILE A 689 26.90 -23.15 -12.95
C ILE A 689 26.71 -24.45 -13.74
N VAL A 690 27.08 -24.45 -15.02
CA VAL A 690 27.05 -25.65 -15.88
C VAL A 690 28.44 -25.88 -16.46
N HIS A 691 29.06 -26.99 -16.07
CA HIS A 691 30.39 -27.39 -16.53
C HIS A 691 30.30 -28.36 -17.72
N TYR A 692 31.46 -28.72 -18.30
CA TYR A 692 31.62 -29.45 -19.56
C TYR A 692 30.57 -30.57 -19.80
N LYS A 693 29.78 -30.40 -20.88
CA LYS A 693 28.68 -31.30 -21.33
C LYS A 693 27.48 -31.44 -20.38
N GLY A 694 27.39 -30.66 -19.31
CA GLY A 694 26.18 -30.59 -18.48
C GLY A 694 25.01 -29.97 -19.23
N GLU A 695 23.78 -30.37 -18.86
CA GLU A 695 22.54 -29.79 -19.38
C GLU A 695 21.71 -29.27 -18.22
N LEU A 696 21.23 -28.02 -18.30
CA LEU A 696 20.29 -27.45 -17.35
C LEU A 696 19.10 -26.87 -18.13
N THR A 697 17.91 -27.37 -17.83
CA THR A 697 16.64 -26.86 -18.37
C THR A 697 15.87 -26.19 -17.24
N LEU A 698 15.52 -24.92 -17.43
CA LEU A 698 14.69 -24.14 -16.53
C LEU A 698 13.42 -23.74 -17.28
N ASP A 699 12.25 -24.06 -16.73
CA ASP A 699 10.94 -23.81 -17.35
C ASP A 699 10.05 -23.05 -16.36
N ASN A 700 9.54 -21.87 -16.74
CA ASN A 700 8.80 -20.97 -15.84
C ASN A 700 9.52 -20.65 -14.51
N CYS A 701 10.85 -20.57 -14.51
CA CYS A 701 11.62 -20.25 -13.31
C CYS A 701 11.85 -18.73 -13.18
N SER A 702 11.80 -18.21 -11.96
CA SER A 702 12.11 -16.82 -11.64
C SER A 702 13.37 -16.72 -10.79
N THR A 703 14.19 -15.72 -11.08
CA THR A 703 15.38 -15.38 -10.32
C THR A 703 15.21 -13.97 -9.76
N PHE A 704 15.34 -13.80 -8.45
CA PHE A 704 15.22 -12.51 -7.81
C PHE A 704 16.60 -11.99 -7.40
N ASP A 705 16.89 -10.72 -7.72
CA ASP A 705 18.06 -9.97 -7.26
C ASP A 705 17.65 -8.77 -6.43
N ASN A 706 18.56 -8.40 -5.52
CA ASN A 706 18.67 -7.05 -4.96
C ASN A 706 19.75 -6.28 -5.68
#